data_AF-A0A0S7ZAC5-F1
#
_entry.id   AF-A0A0S7ZAC5-F1
#
_cell.length_a   1.000
_cell.length_b   1.000
_cell.length_c   1.000
_cell.angle_alpha   90.00
_cell.angle_beta   90.00
_cell.angle_gamma   90.00
#
_symmetry.space_group_name_H-M   'P 1'
#
loop_
_entity.id
_entity.type
_entity.pdbx_description
1 polymer ?
#
loop_
_entity_poly.entity_id
_entity_poly.type
_entity_poly.pdbx_seq_one_letter_code
_entity_poly.pdbx_strand_id
1 'polypeptide(L)'
;LRESGVNFSVLGREACPAGGVATAFDRAPLPGRDPAAEDCKLLALMERFTPGAGIVDSRDTRLIRTDPSEFDVLFFNFPGDGERTWEEAYEPEWNRTPEELRASFVHAYVHPFIAETEDGGYELILQYWFFYPTNDSGMDHEGDWEHINVVVSPRSMVEGGLDRGTVTSILEGRISTDGAIADPLVIKRVDYYFHEFVWPVDFSSPNVYLPRDEWQADIDSRPRDRFRQDDTWKKIRYMAYADDAETVVNTHPLGYIGADNKGLNQALEPPGGSNQEPHGTYPFPGRYNNIGPGGTTDQVARYVDIREHLRAVEAGVAPHGPTFRNREVIGLADENRLRIVPDWERVEDLARSDVSARRNWAWLLLPLRWGYPATRSPFAGALKHYNTGNVAPQGPSFNAGWNVTGSSSGFHLYEPHSLPSVFPLAIQDNFRNDLGFLNLTVPLLLNLPPLDFAVRLLAYPFRAVLGRQDPVYYPSDGLPYRFVGLSGGAFAAPADDGFEALILNEEQRDLFIGSLLTHLIVNGATDQTTVEGVESFQDDFVGPFGQVAFYIGNRFVSENTVRHFRSAFGASLAFSDIPDYTYQAELNYWEYSGSLRYNLRTERFQPFVKGGYGWSWYRLENASSDGVPFDPVNSSWFDPSWWPTVWHYGLGIEWVPWRRAGVDGSGLEIAMRVEYARFQQTLRIDFSDVPLDELEILFPTLGDVPSNTRVHRNDFLLGLSITF
;
A
#
# COMPACT_ATOMS: atom_id res chain seq x y z
N LEU A 1 -0.05 -18.62 37.79
CA LEU A 1 -1.40 -18.44 37.21
C LEU A 1 -2.42 -19.07 38.14
N ARG A 2 -3.35 -18.27 38.67
CA ARG A 2 -4.53 -18.75 39.40
C ARG A 2 -5.73 -18.50 38.49
N GLU A 3 -6.44 -19.54 38.10
CA GLU A 3 -7.66 -19.41 37.30
C GLU A 3 -8.87 -19.32 38.21
N SER A 4 -9.78 -18.41 37.89
CA SER A 4 -11.07 -18.25 38.55
C SER A 4 -12.11 -17.82 37.52
N GLY A 5 -13.38 -18.13 37.74
CA GLY A 5 -14.39 -17.87 36.72
C GLY A 5 -15.82 -17.74 37.24
N VAL A 6 -16.62 -17.09 36.39
CA VAL A 6 -18.06 -16.86 36.61
C VAL A 6 -18.85 -17.61 35.55
N ASN A 7 -19.87 -18.38 35.96
CA ASN A 7 -20.78 -19.06 35.05
C ASN A 7 -21.95 -18.15 34.65
N PHE A 8 -21.85 -17.49 33.50
CA PHE A 8 -22.89 -16.58 33.01
C PHE A 8 -24.24 -17.24 32.74
N SER A 9 -24.29 -18.57 32.52
CA SER A 9 -25.54 -19.28 32.18
C SER A 9 -26.54 -19.39 33.34
N VAL A 10 -26.08 -19.24 34.59
CA VAL A 10 -26.92 -19.35 35.79
C VAL A 10 -27.25 -18.00 36.43
N LEU A 11 -26.66 -16.91 35.96
CA LEU A 11 -26.91 -15.54 36.44
C LEU A 11 -28.36 -15.10 36.21
N GLY A 12 -28.78 -14.05 36.93
CA GLY A 12 -30.12 -13.45 36.80
C GLY A 12 -31.24 -14.18 37.57
N ARG A 13 -30.92 -15.23 38.33
CA ARG A 13 -31.92 -16.06 39.02
C ARG A 13 -32.03 -15.78 40.52
N GLU A 14 -30.91 -15.55 41.19
CA GLU A 14 -30.85 -15.22 42.62
C GLU A 14 -29.79 -14.15 42.87
N ALA A 15 -30.06 -13.24 43.81
CA ALA A 15 -29.15 -12.15 44.16
C ALA A 15 -28.11 -12.59 45.19
N CYS A 16 -26.93 -11.99 45.12
CA CYS A 16 -25.87 -12.18 46.10
C CYS A 16 -26.35 -11.84 47.52
N PRO A 17 -26.23 -12.74 48.51
CA PRO A 17 -26.55 -12.44 49.89
C PRO A 17 -25.60 -11.36 50.47
N ALA A 18 -26.11 -10.59 51.42
CA ALA A 18 -25.35 -9.53 52.09
C ALA A 18 -24.02 -10.05 52.65
N GLY A 19 -22.91 -9.39 52.32
CA GLY A 19 -21.56 -9.79 52.72
C GLY A 19 -20.96 -10.98 51.95
N GLY A 20 -21.65 -11.52 50.94
CA GLY A 20 -21.16 -12.61 50.10
C GLY A 20 -20.04 -12.21 49.13
N VAL A 21 -19.98 -10.94 48.73
CA VAL A 21 -19.05 -10.41 47.72
C VAL A 21 -17.58 -10.59 48.11
N ALA A 22 -17.21 -10.19 49.32
CA ALA A 22 -15.81 -10.16 49.78
C ALA A 22 -15.11 -11.53 49.84
N THR A 23 -15.87 -12.63 49.84
CA THR A 23 -15.33 -14.00 49.93
C THR A 23 -15.76 -14.89 48.77
N ALA A 24 -16.35 -14.29 47.72
CA ALA A 24 -16.99 -15.03 46.63
C ALA A 24 -16.01 -15.95 45.90
N PHE A 25 -14.85 -15.42 45.50
CA PHE A 25 -13.81 -16.19 44.81
C PHE A 25 -13.03 -17.13 45.74
N ASP A 26 -12.91 -16.82 47.03
CA ASP A 26 -12.26 -17.72 48.00
C ASP A 26 -13.11 -18.98 48.27
N ARG A 27 -14.44 -18.81 48.32
CA ARG A 27 -15.38 -19.92 48.59
C ARG A 27 -15.63 -20.79 47.36
N ALA A 28 -15.66 -20.20 46.18
CA ALA A 28 -15.98 -20.88 44.93
C ALA A 28 -15.15 -20.32 43.77
N PRO A 29 -13.84 -20.59 43.68
CA PRO A 29 -12.99 -19.96 42.66
C PRO A 29 -13.40 -20.31 41.23
N LEU A 30 -13.92 -21.51 41.00
CA LEU A 30 -14.29 -22.02 39.66
C LEU A 30 -15.78 -21.78 39.33
N PRO A 31 -16.16 -21.73 38.04
CA PRO A 31 -17.55 -21.62 37.61
C PRO A 31 -18.43 -22.74 38.19
N GLY A 32 -19.53 -22.37 38.85
CA GLY A 32 -20.44 -23.28 39.54
C GLY A 32 -21.86 -23.26 38.98
N ARG A 33 -22.78 -23.92 39.71
CA ARG A 33 -24.22 -23.97 39.39
C ARG A 33 -25.09 -23.15 40.34
N ASP A 34 -24.50 -22.59 41.40
CA ASP A 34 -25.20 -21.79 42.41
C ASP A 34 -25.36 -20.34 41.89
N PRO A 35 -26.58 -19.92 41.53
CA PRO A 35 -26.80 -18.58 40.96
C PRO A 35 -26.36 -17.45 41.89
N ALA A 36 -26.60 -17.57 43.20
CA ALA A 36 -26.26 -16.52 44.16
C ALA A 36 -24.74 -16.40 44.36
N ALA A 37 -24.02 -17.53 44.33
CA ALA A 37 -22.56 -17.52 44.42
C ALA A 37 -21.93 -16.90 43.15
N GLU A 38 -22.43 -17.24 41.97
CA GLU A 38 -21.97 -16.64 40.70
C GLU A 38 -22.28 -15.15 40.64
N ASP A 39 -23.44 -14.73 41.16
CA ASP A 39 -23.83 -13.32 41.25
C ASP A 39 -22.92 -12.53 42.19
N CYS A 40 -22.52 -13.10 43.33
CA CYS A 40 -21.53 -12.48 44.23
C CYS A 40 -20.16 -12.31 43.59
N LYS A 41 -19.71 -13.27 42.77
CA LYS A 41 -18.44 -13.15 42.04
C LYS A 41 -18.49 -12.01 41.02
N LEU A 42 -19.59 -11.88 40.30
CA LEU A 42 -19.76 -10.82 39.31
C LEU A 42 -19.75 -9.44 39.99
N LEU A 43 -20.41 -9.29 41.14
CA LEU A 43 -20.28 -8.08 41.96
C LEU A 43 -18.85 -7.80 42.40
N ALA A 44 -18.12 -8.82 42.83
CA ALA A 44 -16.72 -8.66 43.25
C ALA A 44 -15.85 -8.17 42.08
N LEU A 45 -16.12 -8.64 40.86
CA LEU A 45 -15.46 -8.13 39.65
C LEU A 45 -15.84 -6.67 39.36
N MET A 46 -17.12 -6.30 39.48
CA MET A 46 -17.58 -4.93 39.26
C MET A 46 -17.08 -3.95 40.33
N GLU A 47 -16.98 -4.36 41.59
CA GLU A 47 -16.33 -3.56 42.64
C GLU A 47 -14.84 -3.30 42.34
N ARG A 48 -14.20 -4.21 41.62
CA ARG A 48 -12.77 -4.16 41.34
C ARG A 48 -12.40 -3.47 40.03
N PHE A 49 -13.18 -3.68 38.97
CA PHE A 49 -12.77 -3.37 37.60
C PHE A 49 -13.68 -2.38 36.86
N THR A 50 -14.82 -1.99 37.43
CA THR A 50 -15.68 -0.96 36.78
C THR A 50 -14.95 0.38 36.67
N PRO A 51 -15.18 1.17 35.60
CA PRO A 51 -14.49 2.44 35.44
C PRO A 51 -14.71 3.34 36.67
N GLY A 52 -13.65 3.98 37.16
CA GLY A 52 -13.71 4.78 38.39
C GLY A 52 -13.46 4.01 39.70
N ALA A 53 -13.36 2.67 39.69
CA ALA A 53 -12.99 1.86 40.86
C ALA A 53 -11.52 2.04 41.33
N GLY A 54 -10.77 2.97 40.71
CA GLY A 54 -9.41 3.35 41.10
C GLY A 54 -8.29 2.39 40.66
N ILE A 55 -8.61 1.34 39.88
CA ILE A 55 -7.66 0.25 39.56
C ILE A 55 -7.35 0.12 38.05
N VAL A 56 -8.12 0.74 37.15
CA VAL A 56 -7.91 0.54 35.70
C VAL A 56 -7.17 1.74 35.10
N ASP A 57 -5.85 1.79 35.31
CA ASP A 57 -4.98 2.56 34.41
C ASP A 57 -4.76 1.69 33.16
N SER A 58 -5.56 1.93 32.12
CA SER A 58 -5.42 1.25 30.82
C SER A 58 -4.17 1.70 30.06
N ARG A 59 -3.37 2.61 30.63
CA ARG A 59 -2.11 3.10 30.06
C ARG A 59 -0.97 2.80 31.03
N ASP A 60 -0.63 1.53 31.17
CA ASP A 60 0.60 1.17 31.89
C ASP A 60 1.82 1.68 31.09
N THR A 61 2.24 2.90 31.42
CA THR A 61 3.42 3.59 30.86
C THR A 61 4.74 2.94 31.29
N ARG A 62 4.71 1.82 32.04
CA ARG A 62 5.89 1.06 32.49
C ARG A 62 6.40 0.05 31.47
N LEU A 63 5.98 0.12 30.21
CA LEU A 63 6.57 -0.65 29.10
C LEU A 63 8.07 -0.38 28.85
N ILE A 64 8.73 0.43 29.71
CA ILE A 64 10.19 0.50 29.83
C ILE A 64 10.67 -0.49 30.92
N ARG A 65 10.88 -1.74 30.50
CA ARG A 65 11.74 -2.77 31.11
C ARG A 65 11.95 -2.70 32.64
N THR A 66 11.01 -3.23 33.40
CA THR A 66 11.24 -3.95 34.67
C THR A 66 10.30 -5.14 34.71
N ASP A 67 10.64 -6.22 35.43
CA ASP A 67 9.81 -7.44 35.54
C ASP A 67 8.31 -7.10 35.65
N PRO A 68 7.44 -7.69 34.81
CA PRO A 68 6.02 -7.34 34.81
C PRO A 68 5.41 -7.69 36.16
N SER A 69 4.78 -6.70 36.80
CA SER A 69 3.88 -6.95 37.92
C SER A 69 2.78 -7.91 37.47
N GLU A 70 2.40 -8.86 38.33
CA GLU A 70 1.20 -9.68 38.09
C GLU A 70 0.00 -8.75 37.84
N PHE A 71 -0.69 -8.97 36.73
CA PHE A 71 -1.90 -8.23 36.37
C PHE A 71 -3.01 -9.22 36.02
N ASP A 72 -4.26 -8.82 36.25
CA ASP A 72 -5.41 -9.67 35.97
C ASP A 72 -5.99 -9.35 34.59
N VAL A 73 -6.36 -10.40 33.86
CA VAL A 73 -7.02 -10.31 32.56
C VAL A 73 -8.38 -10.95 32.66
N LEU A 74 -9.43 -10.17 32.44
CA LEU A 74 -10.79 -10.70 32.31
C LEU A 74 -11.06 -11.01 30.84
N PHE A 75 -11.58 -12.20 30.58
CA PHE A 75 -11.94 -12.62 29.23
C PHE A 75 -13.17 -13.53 29.27
N PHE A 76 -13.96 -13.52 28.20
CA PHE A 76 -14.93 -14.57 27.97
C PHE A 76 -14.18 -15.83 27.53
N ASN A 77 -14.27 -16.88 28.34
CA ASN A 77 -13.76 -18.19 27.99
C ASN A 77 -14.70 -18.87 26.97
N PHE A 78 -14.69 -18.36 25.74
CA PHE A 78 -15.31 -19.02 24.60
C PHE A 78 -14.54 -20.31 24.28
N PRO A 79 -15.20 -21.35 23.72
CA PRO A 79 -14.49 -22.57 23.37
C PRO A 79 -13.56 -22.29 22.18
N GLY A 80 -12.25 -22.20 22.44
CA GLY A 80 -11.26 -22.16 21.37
C GLY A 80 -9.95 -21.44 21.72
N ASP A 81 -8.92 -21.71 20.92
CA ASP A 81 -7.61 -21.05 20.97
C ASP A 81 -7.08 -20.64 19.58
N GLY A 82 -8.00 -20.55 18.61
CA GLY A 82 -7.79 -20.04 17.26
C GLY A 82 -9.05 -20.16 16.37
N GLU A 83 -8.93 -19.65 15.14
CA GLU A 83 -9.98 -19.59 14.11
C GLU A 83 -10.82 -20.88 14.01
N ARG A 84 -10.20 -22.05 13.78
CA ARG A 84 -10.91 -23.34 13.64
C ARG A 84 -11.83 -23.65 14.82
N THR A 85 -11.37 -23.43 16.05
CA THR A 85 -12.18 -23.73 17.23
C THR A 85 -13.29 -22.71 17.47
N TRP A 86 -13.09 -21.48 17.02
CA TRP A 86 -14.13 -20.46 16.99
C TRP A 86 -15.18 -20.75 15.93
N GLU A 87 -14.77 -21.18 14.74
CA GLU A 87 -15.67 -21.67 13.70
C GLU A 87 -16.53 -22.82 14.24
N GLU A 88 -15.92 -23.80 14.91
CA GLU A 88 -16.65 -24.91 15.59
C GLU A 88 -17.64 -24.43 16.67
N ALA A 89 -17.40 -23.28 17.31
CA ALA A 89 -18.27 -22.70 18.33
C ALA A 89 -19.41 -21.85 17.74
N TYR A 90 -19.14 -21.13 16.64
CA TYR A 90 -20.09 -20.27 15.93
C TYR A 90 -20.96 -21.03 14.93
N GLU A 91 -20.43 -22.07 14.30
CA GLU A 91 -21.13 -22.89 13.31
C GLU A 91 -22.45 -23.48 13.85
N PRO A 92 -22.56 -23.95 15.10
CA PRO A 92 -23.84 -24.35 15.69
C PRO A 92 -24.86 -23.20 15.81
N GLU A 93 -24.43 -21.97 16.11
CA GLU A 93 -25.31 -20.80 16.20
C GLU A 93 -25.75 -20.34 14.80
N TRP A 94 -24.82 -20.32 13.85
CA TRP A 94 -25.09 -20.13 12.43
C TRP A 94 -26.11 -21.14 11.90
N ASN A 95 -25.89 -22.43 12.19
CA ASN A 95 -26.78 -23.51 11.76
C ASN A 95 -28.18 -23.43 12.40
N ARG A 96 -28.28 -22.92 13.64
CA ARG A 96 -29.57 -22.67 14.32
C ARG A 96 -30.27 -21.41 13.82
N THR A 97 -29.54 -20.47 13.23
CA THR A 97 -30.14 -19.27 12.63
C THR A 97 -30.97 -19.70 11.41
N PRO A 98 -32.26 -19.28 11.30
CA PRO A 98 -33.09 -19.56 10.14
C PRO A 98 -32.40 -19.13 8.84
N GLU A 99 -32.59 -19.88 7.75
CA GLU A 99 -31.87 -19.65 6.49
C GLU A 99 -32.07 -18.22 5.96
N GLU A 100 -33.29 -17.69 6.10
CA GLU A 100 -33.68 -16.34 5.75
C GLU A 100 -33.02 -15.25 6.63
N LEU A 101 -32.50 -15.60 7.81
CA LEU A 101 -31.86 -14.68 8.77
C LEU A 101 -30.34 -14.84 8.83
N ARG A 102 -29.79 -15.91 8.26
CA ARG A 102 -28.33 -16.18 8.20
C ARG A 102 -27.57 -15.06 7.50
N ALA A 103 -28.18 -14.46 6.48
CA ALA A 103 -27.71 -13.26 5.79
C ALA A 103 -27.32 -12.09 6.73
N SER A 104 -27.98 -12.00 7.89
CA SER A 104 -27.82 -10.89 8.82
C SER A 104 -27.06 -11.27 10.10
N PHE A 105 -26.26 -12.37 10.07
CA PHE A 105 -25.69 -12.99 11.27
C PHE A 105 -24.83 -12.08 12.17
N VAL A 106 -24.22 -11.04 11.60
CA VAL A 106 -23.40 -10.07 12.34
C VAL A 106 -24.18 -9.41 13.47
N HIS A 107 -23.60 -9.35 14.66
CA HIS A 107 -24.18 -8.60 15.77
C HIS A 107 -23.81 -7.12 15.66
N ALA A 108 -24.84 -6.28 15.50
CA ALA A 108 -24.71 -4.84 15.46
C ALA A 108 -25.34 -4.21 16.70
N TYR A 109 -24.62 -3.27 17.29
CA TYR A 109 -25.06 -2.48 18.43
C TYR A 109 -25.09 -1.02 18.02
N VAL A 110 -26.09 -0.28 18.50
CA VAL A 110 -26.13 1.18 18.33
C VAL A 110 -26.13 1.85 19.68
N HIS A 111 -25.20 2.77 19.88
CA HIS A 111 -25.08 3.59 21.06
C HIS A 111 -25.35 5.05 20.70
N PRO A 112 -26.54 5.58 21.04
CA PRO A 112 -26.82 6.99 20.85
C PRO A 112 -26.20 7.81 21.98
N PHE A 113 -25.44 8.86 21.63
CA PHE A 113 -24.92 9.83 22.59
C PHE A 113 -24.97 11.25 22.05
N ILE A 114 -24.80 12.22 22.95
CA ILE A 114 -24.79 13.65 22.62
C ILE A 114 -23.40 14.20 22.91
N ALA A 115 -22.82 14.89 21.94
CA ALA A 115 -21.55 15.60 22.11
C ALA A 115 -21.78 17.11 22.04
N GLU A 116 -21.07 17.88 22.88
CA GLU A 116 -21.00 19.33 22.71
C GLU A 116 -20.04 19.67 21.57
N THR A 117 -20.39 20.65 20.74
CA THR A 117 -19.53 21.14 19.65
C THR A 117 -18.62 22.26 20.14
N GLU A 118 -17.41 22.37 19.58
CA GLU A 118 -16.45 23.44 19.94
C GLU A 118 -17.03 24.84 19.70
N ASP A 119 -17.79 25.01 18.62
CA ASP A 119 -18.46 26.27 18.26
C ASP A 119 -19.75 26.56 19.06
N GLY A 120 -20.09 25.67 20.01
CA GLY A 120 -21.32 25.73 20.80
C GLY A 120 -22.50 25.03 20.14
N GLY A 121 -23.36 24.42 20.97
CA GLY A 121 -24.45 23.55 20.54
C GLY A 121 -24.14 22.07 20.79
N TYR A 122 -24.94 21.20 20.17
CA TYR A 122 -24.89 19.76 20.37
C TYR A 122 -24.87 19.01 19.03
N GLU A 123 -24.21 17.86 18.99
CA GLU A 123 -24.38 16.84 17.96
C GLU A 123 -25.12 15.64 18.56
N LEU A 124 -26.04 15.06 17.79
CA LEU A 124 -26.64 13.78 18.10
C LEU A 124 -25.96 12.71 17.26
N ILE A 125 -25.31 11.76 17.93
CA ILE A 125 -24.47 10.75 17.30
C ILE A 125 -25.07 9.37 17.55
N LEU A 126 -25.16 8.59 16.49
CA LEU A 126 -25.45 7.16 16.53
C LEU A 126 -24.15 6.42 16.27
N GLN A 127 -23.54 5.88 17.33
CA GLN A 127 -22.33 5.08 17.23
C GLN A 127 -22.69 3.61 17.02
N TYR A 128 -22.38 3.09 15.84
CA TYR A 128 -22.62 1.69 15.51
C TYR A 128 -21.37 0.88 15.79
N TRP A 129 -21.51 -0.21 16.56
CA TRP A 129 -20.46 -1.19 16.82
C TRP A 129 -20.81 -2.52 16.16
N PHE A 130 -19.84 -3.07 15.44
CA PHE A 130 -19.95 -4.33 14.71
C PHE A 130 -18.96 -5.33 15.29
N PHE A 131 -19.46 -6.49 15.71
CA PHE A 131 -18.62 -7.57 16.22
C PHE A 131 -18.41 -8.64 15.15
N TYR A 132 -17.15 -8.91 14.84
CA TYR A 132 -16.72 -9.92 13.88
C TYR A 132 -16.02 -11.06 14.62
N PRO A 133 -16.58 -12.28 14.65
CA PRO A 133 -15.99 -13.36 15.41
C PRO A 133 -14.64 -13.83 14.85
N THR A 134 -14.39 -13.66 13.55
CA THR A 134 -13.18 -14.14 12.85
C THR A 134 -12.72 -13.10 11.83
N ASN A 135 -11.41 -12.94 11.65
CA ASN A 135 -10.79 -12.25 10.51
C ASN A 135 -9.65 -13.11 9.92
N ASP A 136 -9.27 -12.87 8.66
CA ASP A 136 -8.15 -13.52 7.95
C ASP A 136 -6.90 -12.62 7.94
N SER A 137 -6.72 -11.72 8.92
CA SER A 137 -5.67 -10.68 8.86
C SER A 137 -4.54 -10.87 9.88
N GLY A 138 -3.29 -10.80 9.39
CA GLY A 138 -2.03 -10.65 10.13
C GLY A 138 -1.63 -11.81 11.04
N MET A 139 -2.60 -12.50 11.64
CA MET A 139 -2.47 -13.34 12.82
C MET A 139 -3.66 -14.31 13.02
N ASP A 140 -4.63 -14.39 12.10
CA ASP A 140 -5.90 -15.14 12.24
C ASP A 140 -6.49 -14.99 13.65
N HIS A 141 -6.76 -13.74 14.04
CA HIS A 141 -7.08 -13.42 15.44
C HIS A 141 -8.59 -13.32 15.67
N GLU A 142 -8.97 -13.66 16.90
CA GLU A 142 -10.36 -13.83 17.31
C GLU A 142 -11.02 -12.50 17.70
N GLY A 143 -12.22 -12.25 17.17
CA GLY A 143 -13.20 -11.33 17.76
C GLY A 143 -12.96 -9.83 17.60
N ASP A 144 -13.00 -9.27 16.39
CA ASP A 144 -12.80 -7.83 16.16
C ASP A 144 -14.04 -6.96 16.43
N TRP A 145 -13.79 -5.74 16.91
CA TRP A 145 -14.79 -4.68 17.03
C TRP A 145 -14.48 -3.55 16.06
N GLU A 146 -15.42 -3.32 15.15
CA GLU A 146 -15.40 -2.18 14.24
C GLU A 146 -16.49 -1.19 14.64
N HIS A 147 -16.31 0.09 14.30
CA HIS A 147 -17.35 1.07 14.53
C HIS A 147 -17.37 2.18 13.50
N ILE A 148 -18.55 2.80 13.37
CA ILE A 148 -18.74 4.07 12.68
C ILE A 148 -19.62 4.98 13.54
N ASN A 149 -19.47 6.28 13.37
CA ASN A 149 -20.42 7.24 13.93
C ASN A 149 -21.25 7.85 12.83
N VAL A 150 -22.56 7.97 13.07
CA VAL A 150 -23.48 8.68 12.18
C VAL A 150 -24.03 9.87 12.95
N VAL A 151 -23.66 11.07 12.52
CA VAL A 151 -24.18 12.31 13.07
C VAL A 151 -25.41 12.71 12.29
N VAL A 152 -26.51 12.98 12.99
CA VAL A 152 -27.79 13.35 12.38
C VAL A 152 -28.20 14.76 12.76
N SER A 153 -28.88 15.45 11.85
CA SER A 153 -29.38 16.80 12.03
C SER A 153 -30.66 17.02 11.22
N PRO A 154 -31.57 17.92 11.62
CA PRO A 154 -32.55 18.46 10.69
C PRO A 154 -31.83 19.09 9.49
N ARG A 155 -32.39 18.93 8.29
CA ARG A 155 -31.81 19.44 7.03
C ARG A 155 -31.53 20.94 7.11
N SER A 156 -32.41 21.72 7.73
CA SER A 156 -32.26 23.17 7.87
C SER A 156 -31.11 23.60 8.79
N MET A 157 -30.59 22.69 9.62
CA MET A 157 -29.54 22.95 10.61
C MET A 157 -28.24 22.18 10.33
N VAL A 158 -28.13 21.51 9.18
CA VAL A 158 -27.04 20.55 8.88
C VAL A 158 -25.63 21.15 8.98
N GLU A 159 -25.48 22.45 8.72
CA GLU A 159 -24.18 23.17 8.78
C GLU A 159 -23.76 23.58 10.20
N GLY A 160 -24.65 23.45 11.19
CA GLY A 160 -24.44 23.96 12.55
C GLY A 160 -24.55 22.91 13.65
N GLY A 161 -24.40 23.37 14.89
CA GLY A 161 -24.75 22.61 16.10
C GLY A 161 -26.25 22.69 16.40
N LEU A 162 -26.80 21.65 17.02
CA LEU A 162 -28.19 21.60 17.47
C LEU A 162 -28.34 22.35 18.80
N ASP A 163 -29.44 23.08 18.97
CA ASP A 163 -29.81 23.59 20.29
C ASP A 163 -30.52 22.50 21.12
N ARG A 164 -30.62 22.72 22.44
CA ARG A 164 -31.26 21.79 23.38
C ARG A 164 -32.71 21.46 23.03
N GLY A 165 -33.47 22.46 22.59
CA GLY A 165 -34.89 22.30 22.24
C GLY A 165 -35.05 21.42 21.00
N THR A 166 -34.16 21.58 20.03
CA THR A 166 -34.08 20.74 18.83
C THR A 166 -33.72 19.30 19.19
N VAL A 167 -32.65 19.08 19.97
CA VAL A 167 -32.28 17.73 20.46
C VAL A 167 -33.45 17.07 21.19
N THR A 168 -34.13 17.80 22.06
CA THR A 168 -35.31 17.28 22.79
C THR A 168 -36.44 16.90 21.84
N SER A 169 -36.69 17.70 20.82
CA SER A 169 -37.74 17.43 19.82
C SER A 169 -37.43 16.19 18.98
N ILE A 170 -36.15 15.93 18.69
CA ILE A 170 -35.70 14.70 18.01
C ILE A 170 -35.95 13.49 18.91
N LEU A 171 -35.50 13.54 20.18
CA LEU A 171 -35.63 12.42 21.12
C LEU A 171 -37.09 12.08 21.46
N GLU A 172 -37.99 13.06 21.41
CA GLU A 172 -39.43 12.85 21.58
C GLU A 172 -40.15 12.41 20.29
N GLY A 173 -39.42 12.26 19.17
CA GLY A 173 -39.98 11.82 17.88
C GLY A 173 -40.81 12.88 17.16
N ARG A 174 -40.68 14.17 17.53
CA ARG A 174 -41.38 15.29 16.86
C ARG A 174 -40.72 15.68 15.53
N ILE A 175 -39.45 15.34 15.36
CA ILE A 175 -38.69 15.46 14.11
C ILE A 175 -38.24 14.05 13.73
N SER A 176 -38.46 13.64 12.48
CA SER A 176 -38.11 12.30 12.00
C SER A 176 -37.49 12.34 10.60
N THR A 177 -37.14 11.18 10.06
CA THR A 177 -36.61 10.99 8.71
C THR A 177 -37.70 11.02 7.62
N ASP A 178 -38.99 11.14 7.98
CA ASP A 178 -40.09 11.13 7.02
C ASP A 178 -40.05 12.37 6.11
N GLY A 179 -39.87 12.16 4.81
CA GLY A 179 -39.83 13.22 3.80
C GLY A 179 -41.14 14.00 3.64
N ALA A 180 -42.24 13.54 4.23
CA ALA A 180 -43.49 14.31 4.34
C ALA A 180 -43.40 15.46 5.36
N ILE A 181 -42.40 15.44 6.25
CA ILE A 181 -42.14 16.50 7.22
C ILE A 181 -41.33 17.61 6.53
N ALA A 182 -41.65 18.88 6.83
CA ALA A 182 -41.04 20.04 6.18
C ALA A 182 -39.51 20.15 6.37
N ASP A 183 -38.97 19.55 7.43
CA ASP A 183 -37.54 19.55 7.76
C ASP A 183 -37.12 18.18 8.31
N PRO A 184 -36.83 17.20 7.44
CA PRO A 184 -36.52 15.84 7.85
C PRO A 184 -35.11 15.74 8.46
N LEU A 185 -34.88 14.70 9.25
CA LEU A 185 -33.54 14.30 9.69
C LEU A 185 -32.73 13.78 8.50
N VAL A 186 -31.51 14.28 8.39
CA VAL A 186 -30.54 13.91 7.37
C VAL A 186 -29.20 13.54 8.02
N ILE A 187 -28.35 12.84 7.28
CA ILE A 187 -27.00 12.55 7.71
C ILE A 187 -26.17 13.84 7.60
N LYS A 188 -25.63 14.31 8.73
CA LYS A 188 -24.71 15.45 8.76
C LYS A 188 -23.28 15.00 8.44
N ARG A 189 -22.84 13.92 9.08
CA ARG A 189 -21.47 13.39 8.98
C ARG A 189 -21.47 11.90 9.27
N VAL A 190 -20.58 11.17 8.61
CA VAL A 190 -20.26 9.78 8.99
C VAL A 190 -18.77 9.69 9.28
N ASP A 191 -18.41 9.28 10.50
CA ASP A 191 -17.02 9.04 10.86
C ASP A 191 -16.69 7.56 10.61
N TYR A 192 -15.77 7.33 9.69
CA TYR A 192 -15.28 6.00 9.32
C TYR A 192 -13.95 5.73 10.00
N TYR A 193 -13.90 4.74 10.90
CA TYR A 193 -12.71 4.41 11.68
C TYR A 193 -12.00 3.21 11.08
N PHE A 194 -10.67 3.30 10.93
CA PHE A 194 -9.82 2.22 10.43
C PHE A 194 -8.41 2.33 11.01
N HIS A 195 -7.89 1.24 11.57
CA HIS A 195 -6.65 1.22 12.35
C HIS A 195 -6.62 2.33 13.41
N GLU A 196 -5.65 3.24 13.35
CA GLU A 196 -5.51 4.42 14.22
C GLU A 196 -6.06 5.69 13.57
N PHE A 197 -6.86 5.58 12.51
CA PHE A 197 -7.34 6.69 11.71
C PHE A 197 -8.86 6.82 11.70
N VAL A 198 -9.32 8.05 11.45
CA VAL A 198 -10.73 8.35 11.20
C VAL A 198 -10.85 9.26 9.99
N TRP A 199 -11.74 8.91 9.05
CA TRP A 199 -12.13 9.78 7.95
C TRP A 199 -13.56 10.26 8.14
N PRO A 200 -13.77 11.50 8.60
CA PRO A 200 -15.08 12.13 8.65
C PRO A 200 -15.56 12.48 7.23
N VAL A 201 -16.60 11.82 6.79
CA VAL A 201 -17.30 12.13 5.54
C VAL A 201 -18.41 13.12 5.88
N ASP A 202 -18.14 14.40 5.66
CA ASP A 202 -19.03 15.51 6.02
C ASP A 202 -19.96 15.89 4.87
N PHE A 203 -21.27 15.78 5.10
CA PHE A 203 -22.34 16.12 4.17
C PHE A 203 -22.74 17.60 4.28
N SER A 204 -22.26 18.29 5.32
CA SER A 204 -22.57 19.69 5.61
C SER A 204 -21.59 20.69 4.97
N SER A 205 -20.39 20.25 4.59
CA SER A 205 -19.34 21.13 4.07
C SER A 205 -18.54 20.47 2.93
N PRO A 206 -18.88 20.72 1.65
CA PRO A 206 -19.99 21.55 1.16
C PRO A 206 -21.35 20.92 1.44
N ASN A 207 -22.36 21.77 1.68
CA ASN A 207 -23.71 21.31 2.01
C ASN A 207 -24.37 20.61 0.83
N VAL A 208 -24.32 19.29 0.85
CA VAL A 208 -24.80 18.45 -0.26
C VAL A 208 -26.31 18.48 -0.43
N TYR A 209 -27.04 19.05 0.53
CA TYR A 209 -28.49 19.16 0.49
C TYR A 209 -28.99 20.46 -0.17
N LEU A 210 -28.09 21.34 -0.61
CA LEU A 210 -28.43 22.51 -1.42
C LEU A 210 -28.88 22.10 -2.84
N PRO A 211 -29.66 22.95 -3.54
CA PRO A 211 -29.90 22.79 -4.97
C PRO A 211 -28.59 22.62 -5.75
N ARG A 212 -28.62 21.80 -6.81
CA ARG A 212 -27.40 21.37 -7.51
C ARG A 212 -26.52 22.52 -8.01
N ASP A 213 -27.15 23.56 -8.57
CA ASP A 213 -26.44 24.73 -9.09
C ASP A 213 -25.77 25.54 -7.97
N GLU A 214 -26.44 25.67 -6.82
CA GLU A 214 -25.90 26.37 -5.64
C GLU A 214 -24.73 25.58 -5.02
N TRP A 215 -24.86 24.26 -4.92
CA TRP A 215 -23.79 23.39 -4.44
C TRP A 215 -22.57 23.40 -5.37
N GLN A 216 -22.78 23.41 -6.68
CA GLN A 216 -21.68 23.50 -7.65
C GLN A 216 -20.96 24.85 -7.53
N ALA A 217 -21.71 25.94 -7.35
CA ALA A 217 -21.14 27.26 -7.11
C ALA A 217 -20.33 27.32 -5.80
N ASP A 218 -20.81 26.66 -4.72
CA ASP A 218 -20.07 26.54 -3.47
C ASP A 218 -18.73 25.82 -3.68
N ILE A 219 -18.75 24.64 -4.31
CA ILE A 219 -17.52 23.88 -4.65
C ILE A 219 -16.54 24.69 -5.49
N ASP A 220 -17.03 25.40 -6.50
CA ASP A 220 -16.18 26.16 -7.40
C ASP A 220 -15.50 27.35 -6.68
N SER A 221 -16.13 27.87 -5.63
CA SER A 221 -15.62 28.98 -4.82
C SER A 221 -14.64 28.56 -3.72
N ARG A 222 -14.63 27.27 -3.33
CA ARG A 222 -13.82 26.76 -2.22
C ARG A 222 -12.34 26.61 -2.60
N PRO A 223 -11.41 26.86 -1.66
CA PRO A 223 -10.01 26.51 -1.85
C PRO A 223 -9.87 24.99 -1.98
N ARG A 224 -8.93 24.55 -2.82
CA ARG A 224 -8.58 23.13 -2.99
C ARG A 224 -7.30 22.87 -2.21
N ASP A 225 -7.47 22.49 -0.95
CA ASP A 225 -6.34 22.20 -0.07
C ASP A 225 -5.78 20.79 -0.33
N ARG A 226 -6.63 19.89 -0.86
CA ARG A 226 -6.27 18.51 -1.23
C ARG A 226 -6.48 18.23 -2.71
N PHE A 227 -5.71 17.30 -3.26
CA PHE A 227 -5.79 16.93 -4.67
C PHE A 227 -7.02 16.06 -4.93
N ARG A 228 -7.80 16.44 -5.96
CA ARG A 228 -9.10 15.82 -6.32
C ARG A 228 -10.10 15.76 -5.17
N GLN A 229 -10.07 16.76 -4.29
CA GLN A 229 -11.03 16.90 -3.19
C GLN A 229 -12.47 17.06 -3.69
N ASP A 230 -12.64 17.71 -4.84
CA ASP A 230 -13.92 17.89 -5.51
C ASP A 230 -14.56 16.56 -5.93
N ASP A 231 -13.76 15.58 -6.35
CA ASP A 231 -14.25 14.24 -6.66
C ASP A 231 -14.73 13.50 -5.42
N THR A 232 -14.10 13.73 -4.26
CA THR A 232 -14.62 13.28 -2.97
C THR A 232 -15.97 13.95 -2.69
N TRP A 233 -16.08 15.28 -2.78
CA TRP A 233 -17.35 15.98 -2.54
C TRP A 233 -18.48 15.50 -3.45
N LYS A 234 -18.21 15.25 -4.74
CA LYS A 234 -19.17 14.65 -5.69
C LYS A 234 -19.64 13.27 -5.22
N LYS A 235 -18.75 12.42 -4.72
CA LYS A 235 -19.11 11.11 -4.15
C LYS A 235 -19.98 11.27 -2.90
N ILE A 236 -19.69 12.23 -2.03
CA ILE A 236 -20.50 12.52 -0.83
C ILE A 236 -21.91 12.93 -1.21
N ARG A 237 -22.07 13.89 -2.13
CA ARG A 237 -23.40 14.26 -2.66
C ARG A 237 -24.10 13.08 -3.32
N TYR A 238 -23.37 12.24 -4.05
CA TYR A 238 -23.95 11.04 -4.65
C TYR A 238 -24.58 10.13 -3.58
N MET A 239 -23.90 9.91 -2.45
CA MET A 239 -24.39 9.12 -1.33
C MET A 239 -25.53 9.77 -0.53
N ALA A 240 -25.69 11.09 -0.62
CA ALA A 240 -26.72 11.83 0.12
C ALA A 240 -28.16 11.57 -0.38
N TYR A 241 -28.29 11.02 -1.59
CA TYR A 241 -29.58 10.77 -2.25
C TYR A 241 -29.67 9.35 -2.77
N ALA A 242 -30.86 8.75 -2.67
CA ALA A 242 -31.16 7.42 -3.18
C ALA A 242 -31.46 7.40 -4.70
N ASP A 243 -31.72 8.56 -5.30
CA ASP A 243 -32.12 8.71 -6.70
C ASP A 243 -31.27 9.74 -7.47
N ASP A 244 -31.30 9.66 -8.81
CA ASP A 244 -30.51 10.53 -9.69
C ASP A 244 -31.09 11.93 -9.83
N ALA A 245 -32.39 12.08 -9.56
CA ALA A 245 -33.06 13.37 -9.54
C ALA A 245 -32.85 14.13 -8.22
N GLU A 246 -32.15 13.54 -7.24
CA GLU A 246 -31.86 14.14 -5.94
C GLU A 246 -33.15 14.55 -5.18
N THR A 247 -34.17 13.69 -5.26
CA THR A 247 -35.49 13.92 -4.65
C THR A 247 -35.71 13.12 -3.37
N VAL A 248 -35.00 12.01 -3.20
CA VAL A 248 -35.11 11.11 -2.04
C VAL A 248 -33.80 11.14 -1.27
N VAL A 249 -33.83 11.71 -0.06
CA VAL A 249 -32.66 11.71 0.83
C VAL A 249 -32.34 10.29 1.26
N ASN A 250 -31.05 9.92 1.18
CA ASN A 250 -30.57 8.65 1.68
C ASN A 250 -30.31 8.74 3.20
N THR A 251 -30.88 7.81 3.96
CA THR A 251 -30.68 7.66 5.41
C THR A 251 -29.81 6.45 5.76
N HIS A 252 -29.30 5.73 4.77
CA HIS A 252 -28.52 4.51 4.95
C HIS A 252 -27.04 4.76 4.62
N PRO A 253 -26.17 4.92 5.63
CA PRO A 253 -24.73 5.00 5.40
C PRO A 253 -24.21 3.65 4.92
N LEU A 254 -23.21 3.68 4.02
CA LEU A 254 -22.52 2.51 3.52
C LEU A 254 -21.08 2.52 4.02
N GLY A 255 -20.60 1.40 4.57
CA GLY A 255 -19.21 1.21 4.95
C GLY A 255 -18.65 -0.08 4.35
N TYR A 256 -17.40 -0.03 3.92
CA TYR A 256 -16.65 -1.21 3.48
C TYR A 256 -15.85 -1.72 4.67
N ILE A 257 -16.26 -2.85 5.23
CA ILE A 257 -15.62 -3.43 6.41
C ILE A 257 -14.58 -4.44 5.94
N GLY A 258 -13.35 -4.27 6.42
CA GLY A 258 -12.20 -5.02 5.94
C GLY A 258 -11.69 -4.57 4.55
N ALA A 259 -10.58 -5.16 4.13
CA ALA A 259 -9.84 -4.85 2.91
C ALA A 259 -8.84 -5.98 2.57
N ASP A 260 -8.08 -5.85 1.50
CA ASP A 260 -6.90 -6.70 1.28
C ASP A 260 -5.66 -6.00 1.85
N ASN A 261 -5.02 -6.57 2.89
CA ASN A 261 -3.75 -6.02 3.38
C ASN A 261 -2.62 -6.24 2.37
N LYS A 262 -1.83 -5.19 2.08
CA LYS A 262 -0.71 -5.22 1.11
C LYS A 262 0.66 -5.09 1.77
N GLY A 263 0.76 -5.41 3.06
CA GLY A 263 1.98 -5.24 3.84
C GLY A 263 3.08 -6.25 3.53
N LEU A 264 4.27 -6.03 4.10
CA LEU A 264 5.41 -6.94 3.97
C LEU A 264 5.16 -8.31 4.61
N ASN A 265 4.22 -8.43 5.56
CA ASN A 265 3.73 -9.70 6.09
C ASN A 265 3.23 -10.63 4.97
N GLN A 266 2.66 -10.10 3.87
CA GLN A 266 2.27 -10.90 2.71
C GLN A 266 3.43 -11.68 2.09
N ALA A 267 4.66 -11.14 2.16
CA ALA A 267 5.84 -11.79 1.66
C ALA A 267 6.38 -12.90 2.59
N LEU A 268 5.88 -12.99 3.82
CA LEU A 268 6.29 -13.98 4.82
C LEU A 268 5.39 -15.22 4.82
N GLU A 269 4.24 -15.16 4.13
CA GLU A 269 3.26 -16.24 4.07
C GLU A 269 3.43 -17.15 2.83
N PRO A 270 2.96 -18.41 2.87
CA PRO A 270 2.85 -19.23 1.68
C PRO A 270 1.77 -18.69 0.72
N PRO A 271 1.89 -18.90 -0.61
CA PRO A 271 0.82 -18.60 -1.55
C PRO A 271 -0.44 -19.39 -1.20
N GLY A 272 -1.60 -18.76 -1.25
CA GLY A 272 -2.85 -19.40 -0.83
C GLY A 272 -4.02 -18.48 -0.53
N GLY A 273 -3.79 -17.17 -0.42
CA GLY A 273 -4.81 -16.21 0.01
C GLY A 273 -4.87 -16.18 1.53
N SER A 274 -4.03 -15.32 2.13
CA SER A 274 -4.06 -14.98 3.56
C SER A 274 -4.07 -13.47 3.71
N ASN A 275 -4.21 -12.98 4.96
CA ASN A 275 -4.09 -11.56 5.29
C ASN A 275 -5.20 -10.69 4.63
N GLN A 276 -6.42 -11.23 4.52
CA GLN A 276 -7.62 -10.49 4.14
C GLN A 276 -8.32 -9.92 5.38
N GLU A 277 -9.09 -8.86 5.23
CA GLU A 277 -9.95 -8.29 6.29
C GLU A 277 -9.17 -7.68 7.48
N PRO A 278 -8.21 -6.75 7.25
CA PRO A 278 -7.61 -5.97 8.32
C PRO A 278 -8.64 -5.08 9.01
N HIS A 279 -8.30 -4.67 10.24
CA HIS A 279 -9.08 -3.77 11.07
C HIS A 279 -9.44 -2.47 10.34
N GLY A 280 -10.74 -2.22 10.17
CA GLY A 280 -11.27 -0.94 9.73
C GLY A 280 -12.56 -0.98 8.90
N THR A 281 -13.27 0.14 8.95
CA THR A 281 -14.43 0.46 8.11
C THR A 281 -14.11 1.66 7.22
N TYR A 282 -14.13 1.47 5.91
CA TYR A 282 -13.73 2.46 4.92
C TYR A 282 -14.93 3.12 4.22
N PRO A 283 -14.88 4.42 3.86
CA PRO A 283 -15.98 5.10 3.19
C PRO A 283 -16.10 4.76 1.69
N PHE A 284 -14.97 4.50 1.04
CA PHE A 284 -14.90 4.32 -0.42
C PHE A 284 -14.00 3.15 -0.83
N PRO A 285 -14.21 2.56 -2.00
CA PRO A 285 -13.21 1.69 -2.61
C PRO A 285 -11.96 2.46 -3.00
N GLY A 286 -10.82 1.80 -2.92
CA GLY A 286 -9.52 2.41 -3.14
C GLY A 286 -8.39 1.71 -2.42
N ARG A 287 -7.17 2.18 -2.65
CA ARG A 287 -5.97 1.82 -1.87
C ARG A 287 -5.73 2.90 -0.83
N TYR A 288 -5.61 2.52 0.43
CA TYR A 288 -5.34 3.41 1.54
C TYR A 288 -3.91 3.17 1.99
N ASN A 289 -3.02 4.10 1.65
CA ASN A 289 -1.59 3.91 1.87
C ASN A 289 -1.18 4.39 3.27
N ASN A 290 -0.24 3.67 3.88
CA ASN A 290 0.38 4.04 5.16
C ASN A 290 -0.64 4.22 6.30
N ILE A 291 -1.60 3.29 6.40
CA ILE A 291 -2.63 3.32 7.45
C ILE A 291 -2.51 2.18 8.46
N GLY A 292 -1.91 1.05 8.06
CA GLY A 292 -1.75 -0.10 8.96
C GLY A 292 -0.38 -0.15 9.64
N PRO A 293 -0.20 -1.05 10.61
CA PRO A 293 1.04 -1.20 11.37
C PRO A 293 2.28 -1.34 10.47
N GLY A 294 3.34 -0.56 10.72
CA GLY A 294 4.54 -0.59 9.88
C GLY A 294 4.37 0.12 8.53
N GLY A 295 3.32 0.93 8.36
CA GLY A 295 3.05 1.71 7.17
C GLY A 295 2.43 0.90 6.03
N THR A 296 1.71 -0.17 6.36
CA THR A 296 1.08 -1.03 5.36
C THR A 296 -0.06 -0.32 4.64
N THR A 297 -0.32 -0.80 3.43
CA THR A 297 -1.42 -0.33 2.58
C THR A 297 -2.55 -1.34 2.64
N ASP A 298 -3.80 -0.87 2.70
CA ASP A 298 -4.97 -1.72 2.56
C ASP A 298 -5.73 -1.37 1.29
N GLN A 299 -6.27 -2.39 0.61
CA GLN A 299 -7.02 -2.21 -0.64
C GLN A 299 -8.46 -2.68 -0.50
N VAL A 300 -9.40 -1.75 -0.62
CA VAL A 300 -10.82 -2.03 -0.79
C VAL A 300 -11.09 -2.18 -2.29
N ALA A 301 -11.02 -3.41 -2.79
CA ALA A 301 -11.18 -3.71 -4.23
C ALA A 301 -12.65 -3.84 -4.67
N ARG A 302 -13.59 -3.96 -3.72
CA ARG A 302 -15.02 -4.14 -4.01
C ARG A 302 -15.70 -2.80 -4.17
N TYR A 303 -16.70 -2.77 -5.04
CA TYR A 303 -17.54 -1.60 -5.24
C TYR A 303 -19.01 -1.98 -5.18
N VAL A 304 -19.76 -1.12 -4.53
CA VAL A 304 -21.20 -1.16 -4.44
C VAL A 304 -21.70 0.21 -4.88
N ASP A 305 -22.57 0.23 -5.89
CA ASP A 305 -23.35 1.42 -6.19
C ASP A 305 -24.54 1.47 -5.23
N ILE A 306 -24.50 2.42 -4.29
CA ILE A 306 -25.51 2.50 -3.24
C ILE A 306 -26.91 2.77 -3.80
N ARG A 307 -27.04 3.55 -4.88
CA ARG A 307 -28.36 3.87 -5.46
C ARG A 307 -28.95 2.66 -6.17
N GLU A 308 -28.13 1.95 -6.93
CA GLU A 308 -28.54 0.70 -7.58
C GLU A 308 -28.96 -0.34 -6.54
N HIS A 309 -28.18 -0.47 -5.46
CA HIS A 309 -28.49 -1.38 -4.36
C HIS A 309 -29.83 -1.03 -3.70
N LEU A 310 -30.05 0.24 -3.32
CA LEU A 310 -31.29 0.69 -2.70
C LEU A 310 -32.51 0.46 -3.62
N ARG A 311 -32.39 0.73 -4.92
CA ARG A 311 -33.45 0.43 -5.92
C ARG A 311 -33.74 -1.06 -6.00
N ALA A 312 -32.71 -1.91 -5.97
CA ALA A 312 -32.88 -3.36 -6.03
C ALA A 312 -33.56 -3.92 -4.77
N VAL A 313 -33.26 -3.35 -3.59
CA VAL A 313 -33.93 -3.67 -2.32
C VAL A 313 -35.39 -3.24 -2.35
N GLU A 314 -35.69 -2.01 -2.79
CA GLU A 314 -37.06 -1.51 -2.90
C GLU A 314 -37.91 -2.34 -3.88
N ALA A 315 -37.30 -2.81 -4.98
CA ALA A 315 -37.94 -3.68 -5.95
C ALA A 315 -38.11 -5.15 -5.47
N GLY A 316 -37.58 -5.50 -4.29
CA GLY A 316 -37.58 -6.87 -3.78
C GLY A 316 -36.72 -7.85 -4.61
N VAL A 317 -35.81 -7.32 -5.43
CA VAL A 317 -34.91 -8.10 -6.31
C VAL A 317 -33.63 -8.47 -5.56
N ALA A 318 -33.16 -7.60 -4.68
CA ALA A 318 -32.08 -7.87 -3.75
C ALA A 318 -32.65 -8.11 -2.35
N PRO A 319 -32.12 -9.09 -1.59
CA PRO A 319 -32.48 -9.24 -0.19
C PRO A 319 -32.08 -7.99 0.62
N HIS A 320 -32.82 -7.69 1.70
CA HIS A 320 -32.53 -6.58 2.62
C HIS A 320 -31.12 -6.62 3.24
N GLY A 321 -30.44 -7.76 3.13
CA GLY A 321 -29.03 -7.93 3.39
C GLY A 321 -28.51 -9.08 2.52
N PRO A 322 -27.20 -9.18 2.32
CA PRO A 322 -26.56 -10.15 1.48
C PRO A 322 -26.43 -11.48 2.25
N THR A 323 -25.92 -12.50 1.60
CA THR A 323 -25.54 -13.71 2.32
C THR A 323 -24.24 -13.49 3.11
N PHE A 324 -23.97 -14.30 4.14
CA PHE A 324 -22.64 -14.36 4.79
C PHE A 324 -21.66 -15.05 3.84
N ARG A 325 -21.37 -14.38 2.73
CA ARG A 325 -20.33 -14.73 1.79
C ARG A 325 -19.42 -13.53 1.75
N ASN A 326 -18.12 -13.76 1.90
CA ASN A 326 -17.13 -12.70 1.75
C ASN A 326 -17.44 -11.92 0.46
N ARG A 327 -17.46 -10.59 0.57
CA ARG A 327 -17.64 -9.62 -0.54
C ARG A 327 -19.09 -9.30 -0.94
N GLU A 328 -20.05 -9.38 -0.03
CA GLU A 328 -21.43 -8.92 -0.24
C GLU A 328 -21.88 -7.83 0.77
N VAL A 329 -23.00 -7.13 0.55
CA VAL A 329 -23.41 -5.88 1.24
C VAL A 329 -24.32 -6.09 2.44
N ILE A 330 -23.82 -6.08 3.68
CA ILE A 330 -24.58 -6.43 4.90
C ILE A 330 -25.58 -5.36 5.31
N GLY A 331 -26.88 -5.63 5.14
CA GLY A 331 -27.95 -4.78 5.63
C GLY A 331 -28.17 -4.94 7.12
N LEU A 332 -27.77 -3.93 7.90
CA LEU A 332 -27.93 -3.92 9.37
C LEU A 332 -29.19 -3.20 9.84
N ALA A 333 -30.10 -2.88 8.91
CA ALA A 333 -31.36 -2.20 9.18
C ALA A 333 -32.46 -3.15 9.72
N ASP A 334 -32.18 -4.44 9.94
CA ASP A 334 -33.13 -5.34 10.61
C ASP A 334 -33.25 -4.97 12.09
N GLU A 335 -34.36 -4.32 12.43
CA GLU A 335 -34.71 -3.89 13.79
C GLU A 335 -34.68 -5.04 14.81
N ASN A 336 -34.87 -6.29 14.38
CA ASN A 336 -34.81 -7.45 15.26
C ASN A 336 -33.38 -7.82 15.67
N ARG A 337 -32.36 -7.29 14.98
CA ARG A 337 -30.95 -7.62 15.20
C ARG A 337 -30.11 -6.44 15.69
N LEU A 338 -30.59 -5.22 15.51
CA LEU A 338 -29.96 -4.02 16.09
C LEU A 338 -30.26 -3.94 17.60
N ARG A 339 -29.23 -3.95 18.43
CA ARG A 339 -29.38 -3.75 19.87
C ARG A 339 -28.98 -2.34 20.27
N ILE A 340 -29.91 -1.61 20.87
CA ILE A 340 -29.62 -0.30 21.46
C ILE A 340 -28.84 -0.53 22.77
N VAL A 341 -27.67 0.10 22.87
CA VAL A 341 -26.80 0.06 24.05
C VAL A 341 -26.83 1.42 24.75
N PRO A 342 -27.18 1.48 26.04
CA PRO A 342 -27.15 2.72 26.81
C PRO A 342 -25.72 3.13 27.20
N ASP A 343 -25.57 4.36 27.66
CA ASP A 343 -24.36 4.79 28.38
C ASP A 343 -24.08 3.88 29.57
N TRP A 344 -22.82 3.46 29.73
CA TRP A 344 -22.42 2.55 30.80
C TRP A 344 -22.64 3.19 32.18
N GLU A 345 -22.45 4.50 32.30
CA GLU A 345 -22.68 5.29 33.51
C GLU A 345 -24.13 5.19 34.00
N ARG A 346 -25.08 5.04 33.07
CA ARG A 346 -26.51 4.94 33.40
C ARG A 346 -26.89 3.55 33.88
N VAL A 347 -26.10 2.55 33.52
CA VAL A 347 -26.37 1.15 33.86
C VAL A 347 -25.60 0.69 35.07
N GLU A 348 -24.53 1.37 35.48
CA GLU A 348 -23.71 0.95 36.62
C GLU A 348 -24.54 0.73 37.89
N ASP A 349 -25.26 1.75 38.35
CA ASP A 349 -26.08 1.67 39.57
C ASP A 349 -27.18 0.61 39.45
N LEU A 350 -27.77 0.50 38.27
CA LEU A 350 -28.81 -0.49 37.97
C LEU A 350 -28.25 -1.91 38.03
N ALA A 351 -27.09 -2.16 37.42
CA ALA A 351 -26.41 -3.44 37.46
C ALA A 351 -25.91 -3.79 38.87
N ARG A 352 -25.56 -2.80 39.70
CA ARG A 352 -25.22 -3.04 41.11
C ARG A 352 -26.43 -3.46 41.94
N SER A 353 -27.61 -2.89 41.68
CA SER A 353 -28.82 -3.11 42.49
C SER A 353 -29.76 -4.21 41.98
N ASP A 354 -29.77 -4.50 40.67
CA ASP A 354 -30.69 -5.44 40.03
C ASP A 354 -29.93 -6.62 39.38
N VAL A 355 -30.29 -7.84 39.78
CA VAL A 355 -29.63 -9.08 39.33
C VAL A 355 -29.84 -9.37 37.84
N SER A 356 -30.98 -8.95 37.28
CA SER A 356 -31.29 -9.12 35.85
C SER A 356 -30.51 -8.12 35.01
N ALA A 357 -30.44 -6.86 35.46
CA ALA A 357 -29.62 -5.85 34.82
C ALA A 357 -28.13 -6.23 34.86
N ARG A 358 -27.64 -6.74 35.99
CA ARG A 358 -26.26 -7.21 36.12
C ARG A 358 -25.91 -8.29 35.11
N ARG A 359 -26.76 -9.31 34.98
CA ARG A 359 -26.60 -10.37 33.99
C ARG A 359 -26.50 -9.81 32.57
N ASN A 360 -27.33 -8.84 32.23
CA ASN A 360 -27.47 -8.35 30.87
C ASN A 360 -26.41 -7.31 30.50
N TRP A 361 -25.86 -6.57 31.46
CA TRP A 361 -25.05 -5.38 31.20
C TRP A 361 -23.67 -5.35 31.87
N ALA A 362 -23.35 -6.29 32.77
CA ALA A 362 -22.03 -6.28 33.41
C ALA A 362 -20.87 -6.39 32.41
N TRP A 363 -21.10 -6.94 31.22
CA TRP A 363 -20.08 -7.00 30.17
C TRP A 363 -19.69 -5.62 29.61
N LEU A 364 -20.59 -4.63 29.70
CA LEU A 364 -20.33 -3.23 29.35
C LEU A 364 -19.58 -2.50 30.48
N LEU A 365 -19.62 -3.03 31.71
CA LEU A 365 -19.04 -2.40 32.90
C LEU A 365 -17.69 -3.01 33.29
N LEU A 366 -17.22 -4.03 32.58
CA LEU A 366 -15.99 -4.77 32.88
C LEU A 366 -15.06 -4.77 31.67
N PRO A 367 -13.72 -4.69 31.88
CA PRO A 367 -12.72 -4.73 30.81
C PRO A 367 -12.55 -6.15 30.26
N LEU A 368 -13.64 -6.75 29.79
CA LEU A 368 -13.70 -8.11 29.26
C LEU A 368 -13.13 -8.15 27.85
N ARG A 369 -12.19 -9.06 27.62
CA ARG A 369 -11.75 -9.46 26.28
C ARG A 369 -12.71 -10.47 25.68
N TRP A 370 -13.10 -10.24 24.43
CA TRP A 370 -14.02 -11.10 23.68
C TRP A 370 -13.24 -12.24 22.99
N GLY A 371 -12.55 -13.04 23.79
CA GLY A 371 -11.75 -14.17 23.31
C GLY A 371 -10.55 -14.45 24.18
N TYR A 372 -9.83 -15.54 23.88
CA TYR A 372 -8.69 -15.94 24.69
C TYR A 372 -7.49 -15.04 24.38
N PRO A 373 -6.82 -14.43 25.38
CA PRO A 373 -5.70 -13.52 25.15
C PRO A 373 -4.40 -14.29 24.83
N ALA A 374 -4.38 -15.01 23.71
CA ALA A 374 -3.20 -15.66 23.15
C ALA A 374 -3.09 -15.36 21.67
N THR A 375 -1.86 -15.27 21.19
CA THR A 375 -1.63 -15.08 19.75
C THR A 375 -0.36 -15.78 19.29
N ARG A 376 -0.31 -16.17 18.01
CA ARG A 376 0.89 -16.72 17.36
C ARG A 376 1.61 -15.58 16.64
N SER A 377 2.77 -15.18 17.16
CA SER A 377 3.57 -14.14 16.50
C SER A 377 4.56 -14.77 15.52
N PRO A 378 4.72 -14.19 14.31
CA PRO A 378 5.89 -14.47 13.47
C PRO A 378 7.15 -14.29 14.31
N PHE A 379 8.07 -15.25 14.22
CA PHE A 379 9.38 -15.26 14.89
C PHE A 379 9.42 -15.44 16.43
N ALA A 380 8.28 -15.47 17.14
CA ALA A 380 8.26 -15.67 18.60
C ALA A 380 7.43 -16.89 19.09
N GLY A 381 6.69 -17.56 18.20
CA GLY A 381 5.82 -18.68 18.57
C GLY A 381 4.51 -18.22 19.23
N ALA A 382 3.82 -19.13 19.92
CA ALA A 382 2.58 -18.80 20.64
C ALA A 382 2.90 -18.07 21.96
N LEU A 383 2.60 -16.78 22.02
CA LEU A 383 2.69 -15.98 23.24
C LEU A 383 1.32 -15.99 23.91
N LYS A 384 1.17 -16.82 24.94
CA LYS A 384 -0.05 -16.89 25.77
C LYS A 384 0.06 -15.92 26.93
N HIS A 385 -1.05 -15.26 27.28
CA HIS A 385 -1.16 -14.42 28.48
C HIS A 385 -0.21 -13.22 28.53
N TYR A 386 0.11 -12.65 27.36
CA TYR A 386 0.94 -11.46 27.24
C TYR A 386 0.22 -10.43 26.36
N ASN A 387 0.20 -9.17 26.79
CA ASN A 387 -0.37 -8.09 25.98
C ASN A 387 0.68 -7.66 24.94
N THR A 388 0.73 -8.37 23.81
CA THR A 388 1.61 -8.05 22.68
C THR A 388 0.99 -7.04 21.71
N GLY A 389 -0.20 -6.50 22.02
CA GLY A 389 -0.96 -5.62 21.13
C GLY A 389 -1.87 -6.35 20.12
N ASN A 390 -1.70 -7.68 19.92
CA ASN A 390 -2.51 -8.52 19.02
C ASN A 390 -3.29 -9.61 19.78
N VAL A 391 -4.03 -9.24 20.83
CA VAL A 391 -4.87 -10.15 21.63
C VAL A 391 -6.34 -9.77 21.47
N ALA A 392 -7.26 -10.73 21.72
CA ALA A 392 -8.70 -10.52 21.68
C ALA A 392 -9.09 -9.15 22.29
N PRO A 393 -9.82 -8.30 21.55
CA PRO A 393 -10.06 -6.93 21.94
C PRO A 393 -11.01 -6.84 23.13
N GLN A 394 -10.90 -5.72 23.84
CA GLN A 394 -11.85 -5.36 24.89
C GLN A 394 -13.18 -4.93 24.26
N GLY A 395 -14.26 -5.08 25.03
CA GLY A 395 -15.57 -4.59 24.63
C GLY A 395 -15.60 -3.06 24.42
N PRO A 396 -16.66 -2.56 23.75
CA PRO A 396 -16.79 -1.16 23.33
C PRO A 396 -16.46 -0.13 24.41
N SER A 397 -16.98 -0.24 25.64
CA SER A 397 -16.79 0.76 26.72
C SER A 397 -15.36 0.93 27.23
N PHE A 398 -14.46 0.00 26.91
CA PHE A 398 -13.03 0.08 27.24
C PHE A 398 -12.17 0.30 25.99
N ASN A 399 -12.80 0.43 24.82
CA ASN A 399 -12.17 0.82 23.58
C ASN A 399 -12.02 2.35 23.54
N ALA A 400 -10.93 2.84 22.96
CA ALA A 400 -10.68 4.25 22.74
C ALA A 400 -11.77 4.95 21.89
N GLY A 401 -12.53 4.18 21.11
CA GLY A 401 -13.65 4.65 20.29
C GLY A 401 -14.96 4.89 21.03
N TRP A 402 -15.08 4.55 22.33
CA TRP A 402 -16.33 4.76 23.06
C TRP A 402 -16.63 6.24 23.32
N ASN A 403 -17.85 6.69 23.03
CA ASN A 403 -18.29 8.08 23.30
C ASN A 403 -17.38 9.17 22.71
N VAL A 404 -16.75 8.88 21.57
CA VAL A 404 -15.95 9.84 20.83
C VAL A 404 -16.45 9.96 19.40
N THR A 405 -16.23 11.13 18.80
CA THR A 405 -16.58 11.44 17.41
C THR A 405 -15.45 12.22 16.76
N GLY A 406 -15.24 12.01 15.46
CA GLY A 406 -14.09 12.54 14.74
C GLY A 406 -12.76 12.06 15.34
N SER A 407 -11.72 12.91 15.23
CA SER A 407 -10.40 12.62 15.79
C SER A 407 -10.41 12.72 17.31
N SER A 408 -9.80 11.74 17.96
CA SER A 408 -9.80 11.60 19.41
C SER A 408 -8.57 10.84 19.91
N SER A 409 -8.49 10.57 21.21
CA SER A 409 -7.40 9.80 21.80
C SER A 409 -7.38 8.36 21.30
N GLY A 410 -6.62 8.08 20.24
CA GLY A 410 -6.51 6.76 19.61
C GLY A 410 -6.89 6.75 18.13
N PHE A 411 -7.50 7.83 17.64
CA PHE A 411 -7.86 8.00 16.24
C PHE A 411 -7.42 9.36 15.69
N HIS A 412 -6.51 9.34 14.73
CA HIS A 412 -5.98 10.48 14.03
C HIS A 412 -6.82 10.82 12.80
N LEU A 413 -7.05 12.11 12.57
CA LEU A 413 -7.77 12.57 11.39
C LEU A 413 -7.06 12.11 10.10
N TYR A 414 -7.81 11.52 9.18
CA TYR A 414 -7.35 11.09 7.87
C TYR A 414 -7.97 11.98 6.79
N GLU A 415 -7.18 12.91 6.26
CA GLU A 415 -7.59 13.82 5.19
C GLU A 415 -6.81 13.52 3.90
N PRO A 416 -7.27 12.56 3.08
CA PRO A 416 -6.43 12.05 2.02
C PRO A 416 -6.44 12.96 0.79
N HIS A 417 -5.27 13.03 0.14
CA HIS A 417 -5.23 13.29 -1.29
C HIS A 417 -5.74 12.07 -2.06
N SER A 418 -6.54 12.26 -3.11
CA SER A 418 -7.00 11.17 -3.98
C SER A 418 -6.21 11.14 -5.28
N LEU A 419 -5.34 10.14 -5.43
CA LEU A 419 -4.47 9.96 -6.58
C LEU A 419 -5.02 8.88 -7.52
N PRO A 420 -4.82 8.99 -8.84
CA PRO A 420 -5.21 7.92 -9.74
C PRO A 420 -4.24 6.72 -9.60
N SER A 421 -4.75 5.50 -9.73
CA SER A 421 -3.98 4.23 -9.60
C SER A 421 -2.90 3.99 -10.65
N VAL A 422 -2.64 4.94 -11.54
CA VAL A 422 -1.80 4.77 -12.74
C VAL A 422 -0.37 4.39 -12.38
N PHE A 423 0.18 5.04 -11.36
CA PHE A 423 1.55 4.83 -10.92
C PHE A 423 1.54 4.32 -9.49
N PRO A 424 2.11 3.14 -9.19
CA PRO A 424 2.21 2.67 -7.82
C PRO A 424 3.07 3.65 -7.02
N LEU A 425 2.50 4.14 -5.93
CA LEU A 425 3.14 5.03 -4.95
C LEU A 425 4.14 4.28 -4.07
N ALA A 426 4.02 2.96 -3.97
CA ALA A 426 4.96 2.10 -3.25
C ALA A 426 5.12 0.74 -3.91
N ILE A 427 6.20 0.02 -3.56
CA ILE A 427 6.43 -1.37 -4.01
C ILE A 427 5.26 -2.27 -3.58
N GLN A 428 4.77 -2.05 -2.35
CA GLN A 428 3.66 -2.77 -1.73
C GLN A 428 2.33 -2.63 -2.48
N ASP A 429 2.13 -1.55 -3.25
CA ASP A 429 0.87 -1.30 -3.97
C ASP A 429 0.53 -2.38 -5.01
N ASN A 430 1.52 -3.20 -5.39
CA ASN A 430 1.35 -4.31 -6.33
C ASN A 430 1.29 -5.68 -5.65
N PHE A 431 1.37 -5.73 -4.32
CA PHE A 431 1.28 -6.98 -3.59
C PHE A 431 -0.13 -7.58 -3.76
N ARG A 432 -0.19 -8.90 -3.71
CA ARG A 432 -1.45 -9.64 -3.76
C ARG A 432 -1.46 -10.74 -2.72
N ASN A 433 -2.61 -10.90 -2.07
CA ASN A 433 -2.82 -11.84 -0.99
C ASN A 433 -2.68 -13.31 -1.44
N ASP A 434 -2.90 -13.58 -2.74
CA ASP A 434 -2.76 -14.91 -3.32
C ASP A 434 -1.30 -15.32 -3.61
N LEU A 435 -0.35 -14.37 -3.59
CA LEU A 435 1.02 -14.62 -4.00
C LEU A 435 1.95 -15.07 -2.85
N GLY A 436 1.62 -14.79 -1.58
CA GLY A 436 2.51 -15.10 -0.46
C GLY A 436 3.95 -14.58 -0.69
N PHE A 437 4.97 -15.41 -0.45
CA PHE A 437 6.37 -15.08 -0.70
C PHE A 437 6.68 -14.68 -2.16
N LEU A 438 5.83 -15.03 -3.14
CA LEU A 438 5.98 -14.57 -4.52
C LEU A 438 5.75 -13.07 -4.67
N ASN A 439 5.22 -12.39 -3.65
CA ASN A 439 5.18 -10.93 -3.59
C ASN A 439 6.56 -10.26 -3.63
N LEU A 440 7.62 -10.95 -3.21
CA LEU A 440 8.99 -10.44 -3.33
C LEU A 440 9.59 -10.61 -4.72
N THR A 441 8.99 -11.46 -5.56
CA THR A 441 9.47 -11.75 -6.91
C THR A 441 8.60 -11.09 -7.97
N VAL A 442 7.30 -11.37 -8.00
CA VAL A 442 6.41 -10.91 -9.07
C VAL A 442 6.21 -9.38 -9.05
N PRO A 443 5.71 -8.76 -7.96
CA PRO A 443 5.66 -7.30 -7.83
C PRO A 443 7.01 -6.63 -8.07
N LEU A 444 8.11 -7.17 -7.54
CA LEU A 444 9.43 -6.60 -7.74
C LEU A 444 9.81 -6.59 -9.23
N LEU A 445 9.61 -7.70 -9.95
CA LEU A 445 9.87 -7.79 -11.39
C LEU A 445 9.02 -6.79 -12.20
N LEU A 446 7.75 -6.59 -11.83
CA LEU A 446 6.87 -5.59 -12.47
C LEU A 446 7.30 -4.13 -12.20
N ASN A 447 8.14 -3.93 -11.18
CA ASN A 447 8.72 -2.65 -10.82
C ASN A 447 10.17 -2.50 -11.31
N LEU A 448 10.73 -3.51 -11.96
CA LEU A 448 12.07 -3.49 -12.54
C LEU A 448 12.01 -3.26 -14.06
N PRO A 449 12.99 -2.56 -14.64
CA PRO A 449 13.09 -2.39 -16.09
C PRO A 449 13.39 -3.70 -16.84
N PRO A 450 12.93 -3.86 -18.10
CA PRO A 450 12.03 -2.98 -18.86
C PRO A 450 10.53 -3.21 -18.56
N LEU A 451 10.21 -4.15 -17.67
CA LEU A 451 8.82 -4.58 -17.42
C LEU A 451 7.99 -3.45 -16.83
N ASP A 452 8.57 -2.63 -15.96
CA ASP A 452 7.91 -1.45 -15.41
C ASP A 452 7.44 -0.47 -16.49
N PHE A 453 8.29 -0.17 -17.48
CA PHE A 453 7.96 0.70 -18.61
C PHE A 453 6.83 0.10 -19.45
N ALA A 454 6.92 -1.19 -19.78
CA ALA A 454 5.88 -1.88 -20.54
C ALA A 454 4.53 -1.87 -19.79
N VAL A 455 4.54 -2.14 -18.49
CA VAL A 455 3.34 -2.22 -17.67
C VAL A 455 2.72 -0.85 -17.39
N ARG A 456 3.55 0.18 -17.16
CA ARG A 456 3.10 1.52 -16.73
C ARG A 456 2.77 2.45 -17.88
N LEU A 457 3.45 2.33 -19.03
CA LEU A 457 3.20 3.21 -20.19
C LEU A 457 2.48 2.48 -21.31
N LEU A 458 2.96 1.30 -21.73
CA LEU A 458 2.38 0.62 -22.90
C LEU A 458 1.03 -0.05 -22.59
N ALA A 459 0.91 -0.68 -21.41
CA ALA A 459 -0.33 -1.35 -21.00
C ALA A 459 -1.36 -0.39 -20.37
N TYR A 460 -0.97 0.84 -20.04
CA TYR A 460 -1.86 1.77 -19.34
C TYR A 460 -3.12 2.15 -20.13
N PRO A 461 -3.06 2.55 -21.41
CA PRO A 461 -4.27 2.90 -22.17
C PRO A 461 -5.30 1.77 -22.15
N PHE A 462 -4.85 0.51 -22.24
CA PHE A 462 -5.72 -0.66 -22.15
C PHE A 462 -6.33 -0.82 -20.76
N ARG A 463 -5.56 -0.63 -19.69
CA ARG A 463 -6.08 -0.67 -18.30
C ARG A 463 -7.04 0.48 -17.98
N ALA A 464 -6.79 1.66 -18.52
CA ALA A 464 -7.65 2.83 -18.36
C ALA A 464 -9.01 2.65 -19.04
N VAL A 465 -9.06 1.93 -20.17
CA VAL A 465 -10.30 1.66 -20.92
C VAL A 465 -11.05 0.44 -20.38
N LEU A 466 -10.34 -0.61 -19.94
CA LEU A 466 -10.92 -1.91 -19.60
C LEU A 466 -11.17 -2.11 -18.10
N GLY A 467 -10.63 -1.23 -17.24
CA GLY A 467 -10.64 -1.41 -15.79
C GLY A 467 -11.12 -0.19 -15.03
N ARG A 468 -11.76 -0.44 -13.88
CA ARG A 468 -12.01 0.58 -12.87
C ARG A 468 -10.68 1.06 -12.30
N GLN A 469 -10.42 2.36 -12.37
CA GLN A 469 -9.25 2.98 -11.75
C GLN A 469 -9.60 3.28 -10.29
N ASP A 470 -9.26 2.35 -9.39
CA ASP A 470 -9.46 2.56 -7.96
C ASP A 470 -8.51 3.65 -7.45
N PRO A 471 -9.01 4.72 -6.80
CA PRO A 471 -8.15 5.79 -6.32
C PRO A 471 -7.20 5.28 -5.23
N VAL A 472 -6.05 5.93 -5.13
CA VAL A 472 -5.10 5.76 -4.03
C VAL A 472 -5.25 6.96 -3.10
N TYR A 473 -5.68 6.70 -1.87
CA TYR A 473 -5.80 7.68 -0.80
C TYR A 473 -4.50 7.74 -0.02
N TYR A 474 -3.98 8.95 0.16
CA TYR A 474 -2.69 9.19 0.78
C TYR A 474 -2.80 10.22 1.93
N PRO A 475 -2.45 9.86 3.20
CA PRO A 475 -2.71 10.66 4.39
C PRO A 475 -1.82 11.89 4.63
N SER A 476 -0.89 12.23 3.73
CA SER A 476 0.09 13.29 4.07
C SER A 476 -0.44 14.69 3.89
N ASP A 477 0.05 15.59 4.75
CA ASP A 477 -0.24 17.03 4.68
C ASP A 477 0.18 17.72 3.38
N GLY A 478 1.05 17.09 2.59
CA GLY A 478 1.32 17.50 1.22
C GLY A 478 1.78 16.33 0.36
N LEU A 479 1.46 16.36 -0.93
CA LEU A 479 1.85 15.34 -1.92
C LEU A 479 3.40 15.27 -2.04
N PRO A 480 4.07 14.22 -1.52
CA PRO A 480 5.53 14.15 -1.55
C PRO A 480 6.08 13.49 -2.82
N TYR A 481 5.23 12.89 -3.66
CA TYR A 481 5.73 11.94 -4.65
C TYR A 481 5.84 12.56 -6.02
N ARG A 482 7.08 12.53 -6.50
CA ARG A 482 7.38 12.34 -7.90
C ARG A 482 6.77 11.02 -8.34
N PHE A 483 6.16 10.97 -9.51
CA PHE A 483 5.60 9.75 -10.10
C PHE A 483 6.44 9.29 -11.28
N VAL A 484 6.73 10.24 -12.16
CA VAL A 484 7.44 10.00 -13.41
C VAL A 484 8.39 11.16 -13.70
N GLY A 485 9.59 10.84 -14.13
CA GLY A 485 10.61 11.80 -14.55
C GLY A 485 11.03 11.53 -15.98
N LEU A 486 11.27 12.61 -16.73
CA LEU A 486 11.92 12.58 -18.02
C LEU A 486 13.28 13.26 -17.87
N SER A 487 14.35 12.54 -18.20
CA SER A 487 15.70 13.09 -18.16
C SER A 487 16.37 13.01 -19.52
N GLY A 488 17.22 13.98 -19.82
CA GLY A 488 18.07 13.98 -21.00
C GLY A 488 19.36 14.74 -20.76
N GLY A 489 20.38 14.42 -21.54
CA GLY A 489 21.68 15.06 -21.42
C GLY A 489 22.74 14.35 -22.23
N ALA A 490 23.98 14.44 -21.78
CA ALA A 490 25.12 13.81 -22.41
C ALA A 490 25.88 12.94 -21.42
N PHE A 491 26.56 11.92 -21.95
CA PHE A 491 27.55 11.16 -21.22
C PHE A 491 28.88 11.21 -21.96
N ALA A 492 29.96 11.01 -21.21
CA ALA A 492 31.30 10.82 -21.71
C ALA A 492 31.93 9.65 -20.97
N ALA A 493 32.62 8.77 -21.69
CA ALA A 493 33.40 7.70 -21.11
C ALA A 493 34.72 7.57 -21.86
N PRO A 494 35.85 7.35 -21.14
CA PRO A 494 37.09 7.03 -21.81
C PRO A 494 36.93 5.72 -22.58
N ALA A 495 37.58 5.66 -23.75
CA ALA A 495 37.72 4.42 -24.50
C ALA A 495 38.33 3.31 -23.61
N ASP A 496 37.80 2.10 -23.72
CA ASP A 496 38.38 0.89 -23.12
C ASP A 496 38.94 0.04 -24.25
N ASP A 497 40.20 -0.32 -24.14
CA ASP A 497 40.97 -1.07 -25.16
C ASP A 497 40.29 -2.40 -25.53
N GLY A 498 39.43 -2.95 -24.66
CA GLY A 498 38.66 -4.16 -24.95
C GLY A 498 37.70 -4.01 -26.14
N PHE A 499 37.31 -2.80 -26.52
CA PHE A 499 36.49 -2.56 -27.71
C PHE A 499 37.27 -2.71 -29.03
N GLU A 500 38.61 -2.66 -28.99
CA GLU A 500 39.46 -2.92 -30.16
C GLU A 500 39.28 -4.34 -30.71
N ALA A 501 38.85 -5.29 -29.86
CA ALA A 501 38.53 -6.65 -30.30
C ALA A 501 37.46 -6.67 -31.42
N LEU A 502 36.64 -5.63 -31.54
CA LEU A 502 35.63 -5.51 -32.61
C LEU A 502 36.24 -5.40 -34.02
N ILE A 503 37.53 -5.07 -34.16
CA ILE A 503 38.25 -5.14 -35.44
C ILE A 503 38.12 -6.54 -36.06
N LEU A 504 38.09 -7.57 -35.22
CA LEU A 504 37.97 -8.97 -35.60
C LEU A 504 36.52 -9.49 -35.61
N ASN A 505 35.54 -8.60 -35.86
CA ASN A 505 34.15 -9.04 -36.00
C ASN A 505 34.01 -10.09 -37.12
N GLU A 506 33.10 -11.04 -36.92
CA GLU A 506 32.98 -12.24 -37.75
C GLU A 506 32.78 -11.93 -39.25
N GLU A 507 32.03 -10.88 -39.59
CA GLU A 507 31.71 -10.55 -40.98
C GLU A 507 32.86 -9.89 -41.75
N GLN A 508 33.69 -9.10 -41.06
CA GLN A 508 34.78 -8.33 -41.68
C GLN A 508 36.17 -8.90 -41.36
N ARG A 509 36.27 -9.93 -40.50
CA ARG A 509 37.52 -10.59 -40.13
C ARG A 509 38.30 -11.06 -41.35
N ASP A 510 37.65 -11.81 -42.24
CA ASP A 510 38.33 -12.37 -43.42
C ASP A 510 38.75 -11.28 -44.41
N LEU A 511 38.00 -10.16 -44.44
CA LEU A 511 38.35 -8.97 -45.22
C LEU A 511 39.56 -8.24 -44.64
N PHE A 512 39.61 -8.09 -43.31
CA PHE A 512 40.75 -7.51 -42.61
C PHE A 512 42.02 -8.36 -42.82
N ILE A 513 41.95 -9.67 -42.58
CA ILE A 513 43.08 -10.60 -42.78
C ILE A 513 43.50 -10.60 -44.25
N GLY A 514 42.54 -10.69 -45.18
CA GLY A 514 42.81 -10.66 -46.61
C GLY A 514 43.48 -9.36 -47.06
N SER A 515 43.04 -8.22 -46.54
CA SER A 515 43.63 -6.91 -46.83
C SER A 515 45.05 -6.79 -46.27
N LEU A 516 45.28 -7.23 -45.04
CA LEU A 516 46.61 -7.25 -44.42
C LEU A 516 47.58 -8.14 -45.20
N LEU A 517 47.16 -9.36 -45.57
CA LEU A 517 47.97 -10.26 -46.41
C LEU A 517 48.26 -9.66 -47.78
N THR A 518 47.26 -9.01 -48.39
CA THR A 518 47.44 -8.33 -49.67
C THR A 518 48.46 -7.19 -49.55
N HIS A 519 48.39 -6.40 -48.47
CA HIS A 519 49.36 -5.35 -48.18
C HIS A 519 50.78 -5.89 -48.06
N LEU A 520 50.98 -6.99 -47.31
CA LEU A 520 52.28 -7.65 -47.18
C LEU A 520 52.82 -8.12 -48.54
N ILE A 521 51.97 -8.76 -49.36
CA ILE A 521 52.36 -9.29 -50.67
C ILE A 521 52.69 -8.17 -51.65
N VAL A 522 51.84 -7.14 -51.75
CA VAL A 522 51.99 -6.04 -52.71
C VAL A 522 53.21 -5.18 -52.39
N ASN A 523 53.53 -5.00 -51.11
CA ASN A 523 54.69 -4.21 -50.68
C ASN A 523 55.99 -5.03 -50.57
N GLY A 524 55.96 -6.33 -50.90
CA GLY A 524 57.16 -7.16 -51.03
C GLY A 524 57.75 -7.64 -49.71
N ALA A 525 56.91 -7.91 -48.71
CA ALA A 525 57.34 -8.46 -47.42
C ALA A 525 58.19 -9.73 -47.59
N THR A 526 59.25 -9.83 -46.79
CA THR A 526 60.19 -10.95 -46.78
C THR A 526 60.10 -11.73 -45.48
N ASP A 527 60.85 -12.83 -45.36
CA ASP A 527 61.05 -13.55 -44.10
C ASP A 527 61.78 -12.73 -43.02
N GLN A 528 62.32 -11.56 -43.38
CA GLN A 528 62.94 -10.59 -42.48
C GLN A 528 61.99 -9.44 -42.09
N THR A 529 60.80 -9.34 -42.70
CA THR A 529 59.83 -8.28 -42.38
C THR A 529 59.23 -8.54 -41.00
N THR A 530 59.43 -7.60 -40.08
CA THR A 530 58.91 -7.68 -38.71
C THR A 530 58.02 -6.49 -38.40
N VAL A 531 56.98 -6.71 -37.58
CA VAL A 531 56.17 -5.61 -37.00
C VAL A 531 57.03 -4.89 -35.96
N GLU A 532 57.36 -3.63 -36.21
CA GLU A 532 58.16 -2.79 -35.31
C GLU A 532 57.30 -2.05 -34.28
N GLY A 533 56.00 -1.86 -34.57
CA GLY A 533 55.07 -1.21 -33.65
C GLY A 533 53.62 -1.42 -34.06
N VAL A 534 52.74 -1.36 -33.06
CA VAL A 534 51.28 -1.32 -33.23
C VAL A 534 50.78 -0.07 -32.52
N GLU A 535 50.15 0.83 -33.25
CA GLU A 535 49.45 2.00 -32.71
C GLU A 535 47.95 1.82 -32.92
N SER A 536 47.22 1.54 -31.85
CA SER A 536 45.76 1.60 -31.87
C SER A 536 45.27 3.01 -31.55
N PHE A 537 44.12 3.37 -32.09
CA PHE A 537 43.41 4.58 -31.68
C PHE A 537 41.93 4.25 -31.49
N GLN A 538 41.35 4.91 -30.50
CA GLN A 538 39.92 4.84 -30.22
C GLN A 538 39.49 6.18 -29.64
N ASP A 539 38.46 6.77 -30.23
CA ASP A 539 37.86 7.98 -29.71
C ASP A 539 37.14 7.70 -28.37
N ASP A 540 37.09 8.70 -27.50
CA ASP A 540 36.25 8.64 -26.31
C ASP A 540 34.77 8.54 -26.68
N PHE A 541 34.02 7.78 -25.88
CA PHE A 541 32.60 7.59 -26.10
C PHE A 541 31.82 8.80 -25.58
N VAL A 542 31.36 9.64 -26.50
CA VAL A 542 30.53 10.82 -26.18
C VAL A 542 29.21 10.73 -26.93
N GLY A 543 28.11 10.91 -26.21
CA GLY A 543 26.79 10.83 -26.82
C GLY A 543 25.65 11.32 -25.96
N PRO A 544 24.46 11.52 -26.55
CA PRO A 544 23.26 11.86 -25.81
C PRO A 544 22.66 10.63 -25.10
N PHE A 545 21.87 10.91 -24.07
CA PHE A 545 20.97 9.92 -23.48
C PHE A 545 19.57 10.50 -23.28
N GLY A 546 18.57 9.62 -23.32
CA GLY A 546 17.21 9.88 -22.86
C GLY A 546 16.83 8.88 -21.78
N GLN A 547 16.06 9.31 -20.79
CA GLN A 547 15.67 8.47 -19.67
C GLN A 547 14.23 8.74 -19.23
N VAL A 548 13.51 7.66 -18.92
CA VAL A 548 12.25 7.70 -18.18
C VAL A 548 12.47 7.07 -16.81
N ALA A 549 12.18 7.81 -15.76
CA ALA A 549 12.31 7.37 -14.38
C ALA A 549 10.92 7.21 -13.75
N PHE A 550 10.66 6.09 -13.11
CA PHE A 550 9.47 5.86 -12.31
C PHE A 550 9.85 5.84 -10.84
N TYR A 551 9.27 6.75 -10.07
CA TYR A 551 9.53 6.87 -8.65
C TYR A 551 8.61 5.92 -7.88
N ILE A 552 9.19 5.16 -6.95
CA ILE A 552 8.49 4.12 -6.20
C ILE A 552 8.71 4.42 -4.72
N GLY A 553 7.75 5.15 -4.15
CA GLY A 553 7.85 5.72 -2.82
C GLY A 553 8.90 6.83 -2.74
N ASN A 554 9.45 7.02 -1.54
CA ASN A 554 10.35 8.15 -1.26
C ASN A 554 11.78 7.95 -1.76
N ARG A 555 12.24 6.71 -1.94
CA ARG A 555 13.67 6.41 -2.10
C ARG A 555 14.02 5.56 -3.32
N PHE A 556 13.12 4.69 -3.76
CA PHE A 556 13.40 3.82 -4.90
C PHE A 556 12.96 4.50 -6.19
N VAL A 557 13.79 4.38 -7.22
CA VAL A 557 13.51 4.88 -8.56
C VAL A 557 13.90 3.80 -9.56
N SER A 558 12.98 3.45 -10.44
CA SER A 558 13.25 2.57 -11.57
C SER A 558 13.57 3.43 -12.80
N GLU A 559 14.77 3.32 -13.35
CA GLU A 559 15.22 4.15 -14.47
C GLU A 559 15.37 3.33 -15.75
N ASN A 560 14.71 3.77 -16.82
CA ASN A 560 14.78 3.22 -18.17
C ASN A 560 15.56 4.20 -19.05
N THR A 561 16.78 3.87 -19.44
CA THR A 561 17.67 4.79 -20.17
C THR A 561 17.99 4.24 -21.56
N VAL A 562 17.95 5.08 -22.57
CA VAL A 562 18.43 4.79 -23.94
C VAL A 562 19.58 5.73 -24.27
N ARG A 563 20.62 5.20 -24.88
CA ARG A 563 21.84 5.91 -25.25
C ARG A 563 22.24 5.58 -26.67
N HIS A 564 22.88 6.55 -27.31
CA HIS A 564 23.46 6.40 -28.63
C HIS A 564 24.81 7.11 -28.67
N PHE A 565 25.80 6.48 -29.29
CA PHE A 565 27.05 7.15 -29.63
C PHE A 565 27.67 6.57 -30.89
N ARG A 566 28.62 7.33 -31.44
CA ARG A 566 29.50 6.94 -32.53
C ARG A 566 30.94 7.15 -32.10
N SER A 567 31.80 6.18 -32.38
CA SER A 567 33.21 6.23 -31.97
C SER A 567 34.08 5.70 -33.09
N ALA A 568 35.05 6.49 -33.55
CA ALA A 568 36.06 5.96 -34.46
C ALA A 568 37.03 5.07 -33.68
N PHE A 569 37.48 3.99 -34.31
CA PHE A 569 38.59 3.19 -33.81
C PHE A 569 39.34 2.56 -34.97
N GLY A 570 40.58 2.18 -34.70
CA GLY A 570 41.44 1.60 -35.72
C GLY A 570 42.79 1.18 -35.17
N ALA A 571 43.62 0.63 -36.06
CA ALA A 571 44.97 0.20 -35.74
C ALA A 571 45.90 0.49 -36.91
N SER A 572 47.13 0.91 -36.59
CA SER A 572 48.23 1.08 -37.52
C SER A 572 49.34 0.10 -37.16
N LEU A 573 49.79 -0.69 -38.13
CA LEU A 573 50.89 -1.64 -37.98
C LEU A 573 52.11 -1.09 -38.72
N ALA A 574 53.16 -0.77 -37.97
CA ALA A 574 54.44 -0.33 -38.52
C ALA A 574 55.34 -1.54 -38.80
N PHE A 575 55.98 -1.55 -39.95
CA PHE A 575 56.85 -2.63 -40.39
C PHE A 575 58.29 -2.14 -40.65
N SER A 576 59.25 -3.05 -40.52
CA SER A 576 60.69 -2.74 -40.65
C SER A 576 61.13 -2.24 -42.02
N ASP A 577 60.52 -2.75 -43.08
CA ASP A 577 61.02 -2.64 -44.45
C ASP A 577 59.92 -2.42 -45.51
N ILE A 578 58.67 -2.27 -45.07
CA ILE A 578 57.50 -1.97 -45.94
C ILE A 578 56.65 -0.83 -45.33
N PRO A 579 55.78 -0.17 -46.11
CA PRO A 579 54.88 0.86 -45.58
C PRO A 579 53.93 0.33 -44.49
N ASP A 580 53.53 1.22 -43.59
CA ASP A 580 52.56 0.92 -42.53
C ASP A 580 51.21 0.47 -43.11
N TYR A 581 50.54 -0.44 -42.40
CA TYR A 581 49.18 -0.86 -42.70
C TYR A 581 48.21 -0.16 -41.76
N THR A 582 47.12 0.39 -42.28
CA THR A 582 46.13 1.13 -41.50
C THR A 582 44.74 0.53 -41.64
N TYR A 583 44.09 0.23 -40.51
CA TYR A 583 42.68 -0.14 -40.45
C TYR A 583 41.90 0.91 -39.67
N GLN A 584 40.70 1.27 -40.15
CA GLN A 584 39.80 2.19 -39.47
C GLN A 584 38.33 1.78 -39.66
N ALA A 585 37.52 2.00 -38.63
CA ALA A 585 36.07 1.82 -38.64
C ALA A 585 35.40 2.78 -37.64
N GLU A 586 34.07 2.92 -37.76
CA GLU A 586 33.23 3.69 -36.84
C GLU A 586 32.23 2.76 -36.14
N LEU A 587 32.28 2.70 -34.82
CA LEU A 587 31.30 1.97 -34.01
C LEU A 587 30.01 2.77 -33.90
N ASN A 588 28.91 2.30 -34.48
CA ASN A 588 27.57 2.84 -34.23
C ASN A 588 26.90 2.02 -33.14
N TYR A 589 26.72 2.62 -31.96
CA TYR A 589 26.32 1.90 -30.76
C TYR A 589 25.03 2.46 -30.16
N TRP A 590 24.11 1.54 -29.86
CA TRP A 590 22.91 1.81 -29.08
C TRP A 590 22.85 0.91 -27.86
N GLU A 591 22.35 1.47 -26.76
CA GLU A 591 22.16 0.75 -25.51
C GLU A 591 20.86 1.17 -24.85
N TYR A 592 20.12 0.17 -24.39
CA TYR A 592 19.07 0.33 -23.42
C TYR A 592 19.56 -0.23 -22.08
N SER A 593 19.57 0.60 -21.04
CA SER A 593 19.97 0.22 -19.69
C SER A 593 18.84 0.50 -18.71
N GLY A 594 18.43 -0.54 -17.99
CA GLY A 594 17.48 -0.51 -16.91
C GLY A 594 18.19 -0.53 -15.55
N SER A 595 17.82 0.36 -14.62
CA SER A 595 18.45 0.42 -13.30
C SER A 595 17.46 0.64 -12.17
N LEU A 596 17.76 0.05 -11.01
CA LEU A 596 17.11 0.40 -9.75
C LEU A 596 18.04 1.33 -8.98
N ARG A 597 17.57 2.53 -8.73
CA ARG A 597 18.24 3.59 -7.98
C ARG A 597 17.66 3.69 -6.57
N TYR A 598 18.53 3.90 -5.60
CA TYR A 598 18.19 4.17 -4.20
C TYR A 598 18.74 5.54 -3.77
N ASN A 599 17.84 6.46 -3.42
CA ASN A 599 18.17 7.77 -2.89
C ASN A 599 18.52 7.68 -1.40
N LEU A 600 19.75 8.08 -1.06
CA LEU A 600 20.23 8.13 0.32
C LEU A 600 19.56 9.29 1.10
N ARG A 601 19.17 10.36 0.41
CA ARG A 601 18.35 11.46 0.92
C ARG A 601 17.26 11.84 -0.07
N THR A 602 16.18 12.42 0.41
CA THR A 602 14.97 12.73 -0.38
C THR A 602 14.69 14.23 -0.50
N GLU A 603 15.60 15.07 0.02
CA GLU A 603 15.50 16.52 -0.02
C GLU A 603 15.91 17.08 -1.39
N ARG A 604 16.16 18.39 -1.50
CA ARG A 604 16.63 19.01 -2.76
C ARG A 604 17.98 18.50 -3.24
N PHE A 605 18.79 17.93 -2.36
CA PHE A 605 20.08 17.34 -2.68
C PHE A 605 20.03 15.85 -2.37
N GLN A 606 20.06 15.03 -3.43
CA GLN A 606 19.79 13.60 -3.38
C GLN A 606 21.02 12.82 -3.86
N PRO A 607 21.97 12.48 -2.98
CA PRO A 607 22.96 11.49 -3.30
C PRO A 607 22.28 10.12 -3.45
N PHE A 608 22.70 9.34 -4.44
CA PHE A 608 22.10 8.05 -4.75
C PHE A 608 23.12 7.03 -5.19
N VAL A 609 22.73 5.76 -5.09
CA VAL A 609 23.41 4.61 -5.68
C VAL A 609 22.44 3.88 -6.60
N LYS A 610 22.95 3.20 -7.62
CA LYS A 610 22.12 2.40 -8.52
C LYS A 610 22.85 1.17 -9.03
N GLY A 611 22.07 0.18 -9.44
CA GLY A 611 22.56 -1.01 -10.11
C GLY A 611 21.52 -1.53 -11.09
N GLY A 612 21.98 -2.20 -12.14
CA GLY A 612 21.08 -2.62 -13.19
C GLY A 612 21.73 -3.45 -14.29
N TYR A 613 20.95 -3.67 -15.34
CA TYR A 613 21.29 -4.47 -16.49
C TYR A 613 20.69 -3.87 -17.76
N GLY A 614 21.16 -4.32 -18.91
CA GLY A 614 20.76 -3.73 -20.19
C GLY A 614 21.09 -4.62 -21.38
N TRP A 615 20.73 -4.09 -22.53
CA TRP A 615 20.97 -4.68 -23.83
C TRP A 615 21.62 -3.63 -24.72
N SER A 616 22.61 -4.06 -25.49
CA SER A 616 23.30 -3.24 -26.46
C SER A 616 23.18 -3.87 -27.84
N TRP A 617 23.06 -3.03 -28.85
CA TRP A 617 23.09 -3.38 -30.26
C TRP A 617 23.99 -2.40 -30.96
N TYR A 618 24.89 -2.91 -31.78
CA TYR A 618 25.90 -2.10 -32.44
C TYR A 618 26.28 -2.71 -33.78
N ARG A 619 26.94 -1.91 -34.60
CA ARG A 619 27.56 -2.35 -35.84
C ARG A 619 28.79 -1.52 -36.15
N LEU A 620 29.64 -2.03 -37.01
CA LEU A 620 30.73 -1.27 -37.59
C LEU A 620 30.28 -0.61 -38.88
N GLU A 621 30.59 0.67 -39.02
CA GLU A 621 30.35 1.47 -40.21
C GLU A 621 31.69 1.93 -40.79
N ASN A 622 31.70 2.20 -42.09
CA ASN A 622 32.85 2.82 -42.78
C ASN A 622 34.18 2.05 -42.61
N ALA A 623 34.12 0.72 -42.50
CA ALA A 623 35.32 -0.10 -42.35
C ALA A 623 36.21 -0.03 -43.61
N SER A 624 37.49 0.26 -43.43
CA SER A 624 38.45 0.37 -44.52
C SER A 624 39.87 0.02 -44.08
N SER A 625 40.68 -0.42 -45.04
CA SER A 625 42.11 -0.65 -44.88
C SER A 625 42.90 0.13 -45.92
N ASP A 626 43.92 0.88 -45.51
CA ASP A 626 44.75 1.76 -46.37
C ASP A 626 43.91 2.71 -47.25
N GLY A 627 42.78 3.17 -46.70
CA GLY A 627 41.82 4.03 -47.39
C GLY A 627 40.92 3.31 -48.40
N VAL A 628 41.02 1.99 -48.54
CA VAL A 628 40.15 1.16 -49.40
C VAL A 628 38.98 0.61 -48.56
N PRO A 629 37.73 0.97 -48.86
CA PRO A 629 36.56 0.47 -48.14
C PRO A 629 36.35 -1.04 -48.33
N PHE A 630 35.88 -1.70 -47.27
CA PHE A 630 35.44 -3.10 -47.34
C PHE A 630 34.13 -3.25 -48.14
N ASP A 631 33.87 -4.45 -48.67
CA ASP A 631 32.58 -4.82 -49.25
C ASP A 631 32.03 -6.06 -48.53
N PRO A 632 31.02 -5.92 -47.65
CA PRO A 632 30.27 -4.70 -47.35
C PRO A 632 31.02 -3.71 -46.44
N VAL A 633 30.81 -2.41 -46.67
CA VAL A 633 31.42 -1.30 -45.90
C VAL A 633 30.92 -1.27 -44.44
N ASN A 634 29.69 -1.72 -44.22
CA ASN A 634 29.05 -1.78 -42.92
C ASN A 634 28.78 -3.23 -42.55
N SER A 635 29.05 -3.59 -41.31
CA SER A 635 28.62 -4.88 -40.76
C SER A 635 27.10 -4.90 -40.55
N SER A 636 26.54 -6.09 -40.42
CA SER A 636 25.20 -6.28 -39.87
C SER A 636 25.13 -5.78 -38.42
N TRP A 637 23.90 -5.58 -37.94
CA TRP A 637 23.67 -5.26 -36.54
C TRP A 637 23.90 -6.50 -35.70
N PHE A 638 24.71 -6.33 -34.66
CA PHE A 638 24.71 -7.28 -33.56
C PHE A 638 23.37 -7.17 -32.83
N ASP A 639 22.57 -8.24 -32.92
CA ASP A 639 21.28 -8.33 -32.24
C ASP A 639 21.45 -8.93 -30.83
N PRO A 640 20.97 -8.25 -29.78
CA PRO A 640 21.05 -8.76 -28.43
C PRO A 640 20.15 -9.99 -28.26
N SER A 641 20.63 -10.97 -27.50
CA SER A 641 19.76 -12.09 -27.09
C SER A 641 18.71 -11.66 -26.07
N TRP A 642 17.82 -12.58 -25.72
CA TRP A 642 16.85 -12.39 -24.63
C TRP A 642 17.49 -12.09 -23.26
N TRP A 643 18.73 -12.56 -23.01
CA TRP A 643 19.48 -12.24 -21.79
C TRP A 643 20.21 -10.90 -21.88
N PRO A 644 20.33 -10.14 -20.77
CA PRO A 644 21.09 -8.90 -20.73
C PRO A 644 22.55 -9.10 -21.17
N THR A 645 23.04 -8.20 -22.02
CA THR A 645 24.44 -8.15 -22.47
C THR A 645 25.28 -7.15 -21.67
N VAL A 646 24.61 -6.31 -20.87
CA VAL A 646 25.23 -5.22 -20.10
C VAL A 646 24.81 -5.32 -18.64
N TRP A 647 25.77 -5.17 -17.73
CA TRP A 647 25.55 -5.01 -16.29
C TRP A 647 26.20 -3.72 -15.83
N HIS A 648 25.61 -3.03 -14.87
CA HIS A 648 26.20 -1.80 -14.36
C HIS A 648 25.88 -1.51 -12.91
N TYR A 649 26.74 -0.70 -12.31
CA TYR A 649 26.51 -0.08 -11.01
C TYR A 649 27.04 1.35 -11.04
N GLY A 650 26.45 2.22 -10.25
CA GLY A 650 26.80 3.62 -10.26
C GLY A 650 26.36 4.36 -9.02
N LEU A 651 26.80 5.60 -8.94
CA LEU A 651 26.44 6.54 -7.91
C LEU A 651 26.36 7.92 -8.51
N GLY A 652 25.59 8.79 -7.87
CA GLY A 652 25.45 10.14 -8.37
C GLY A 652 24.77 11.05 -7.38
N ILE A 653 24.56 12.27 -7.84
CA ILE A 653 23.91 13.32 -7.09
C ILE A 653 22.87 13.96 -8.02
N GLU A 654 21.65 14.09 -7.52
CA GLU A 654 20.61 14.88 -8.15
C GLU A 654 20.33 16.12 -7.28
N TRP A 655 20.33 17.28 -7.91
CA TRP A 655 20.04 18.57 -7.27
C TRP A 655 18.80 19.20 -7.88
N VAL A 656 17.86 19.60 -7.03
CA VAL A 656 16.51 20.04 -7.42
C VAL A 656 16.35 21.52 -7.02
N PRO A 657 16.86 22.44 -7.85
CA PRO A 657 16.80 23.87 -7.57
C PRO A 657 15.37 24.41 -7.54
N TRP A 658 14.48 23.84 -8.34
CA TRP A 658 13.12 24.34 -8.54
C TRP A 658 12.10 23.22 -8.35
N ARG A 659 11.10 23.51 -7.51
CA ARG A 659 9.98 22.64 -7.18
C ARG A 659 8.72 23.48 -7.09
N ARG A 660 7.69 23.12 -7.85
CA ARG A 660 6.34 23.64 -7.74
C ARG A 660 5.42 22.51 -7.31
N ALA A 661 4.81 22.64 -6.14
CA ALA A 661 3.71 21.77 -5.74
C ALA A 661 2.53 22.02 -6.69
N GLY A 662 2.02 20.94 -7.29
CA GLY A 662 0.81 21.01 -8.12
C GLY A 662 -0.43 20.98 -7.26
N VAL A 663 -1.47 21.69 -7.67
CA VAL A 663 -2.81 21.62 -7.05
C VAL A 663 -3.63 20.48 -7.69
N ASP A 664 -3.33 20.13 -8.94
CA ASP A 664 -4.08 19.15 -9.74
C ASP A 664 -3.19 18.07 -10.40
N GLY A 665 -2.23 17.50 -9.66
CA GLY A 665 -1.28 16.54 -10.23
C GLY A 665 -0.32 17.17 -11.25
N SER A 666 -0.28 18.51 -11.29
CA SER A 666 0.59 19.35 -12.12
C SER A 666 1.87 19.75 -11.39
N GLY A 667 2.28 18.94 -10.42
CA GLY A 667 3.56 19.09 -9.75
C GLY A 667 4.66 19.10 -10.80
N LEU A 668 5.65 19.96 -10.61
CA LEU A 668 6.78 20.02 -11.52
C LEU A 668 8.05 20.30 -10.73
N GLU A 669 9.04 19.47 -10.99
CA GLU A 669 10.39 19.64 -10.47
C GLU A 669 11.37 19.65 -11.62
N ILE A 670 12.35 20.55 -11.53
CA ILE A 670 13.47 20.61 -12.46
C ILE A 670 14.71 20.28 -11.65
N ALA A 671 15.44 19.27 -12.10
CA ALA A 671 16.63 18.78 -11.44
C ALA A 671 17.81 18.70 -12.40
N MET A 672 19.00 18.87 -11.86
CA MET A 672 20.28 18.61 -12.53
C MET A 672 20.90 17.37 -11.89
N ARG A 673 21.48 16.50 -12.70
CA ARG A 673 22.07 15.25 -12.25
C ARG A 673 23.49 15.09 -12.76
N VAL A 674 24.38 14.69 -11.86
CA VAL A 674 25.71 14.19 -12.19
C VAL A 674 25.81 12.74 -11.70
N GLU A 675 26.28 11.86 -12.56
CA GLU A 675 26.35 10.43 -12.29
C GLU A 675 27.66 9.85 -12.79
N TYR A 676 28.21 8.92 -12.00
CA TYR A 676 29.23 8.00 -12.43
C TYR A 676 28.65 6.59 -12.47
N ALA A 677 28.86 5.85 -13.56
CA ALA A 677 28.41 4.47 -13.67
C ALA A 677 29.45 3.62 -14.41
N ARG A 678 29.77 2.45 -13.84
CA ARG A 678 30.63 1.46 -14.47
C ARG A 678 29.78 0.39 -15.14
N PHE A 679 29.96 0.24 -16.44
CA PHE A 679 29.34 -0.77 -17.27
C PHE A 679 30.29 -1.93 -17.50
N GLN A 680 29.73 -3.12 -17.58
CA GLN A 680 30.38 -4.34 -18.00
C GLN A 680 29.53 -4.93 -19.11
N GLN A 681 30.10 -5.02 -20.30
CA GLN A 681 29.41 -5.49 -21.50
C GLN A 681 30.07 -6.75 -22.04
N THR A 682 29.27 -7.68 -22.54
CA THR A 682 29.76 -8.82 -23.32
C THR A 682 29.66 -8.50 -24.82
N LEU A 683 30.78 -8.49 -25.54
CA LEU A 683 30.84 -8.22 -26.99
C LEU A 683 30.50 -9.44 -27.87
N ARG A 684 30.44 -10.65 -27.27
CA ARG A 684 30.09 -11.91 -27.96
C ARG A 684 30.80 -12.13 -29.30
N ILE A 685 32.09 -11.84 -29.33
CA ILE A 685 32.95 -12.20 -30.46
C ILE A 685 33.32 -13.68 -30.30
N ASP A 686 33.19 -14.46 -31.37
CA ASP A 686 33.59 -15.87 -31.40
C ASP A 686 35.02 -16.01 -31.95
N PHE A 687 35.94 -16.37 -31.05
CA PHE A 687 37.34 -16.64 -31.37
C PHE A 687 37.65 -18.14 -31.44
N SER A 688 36.64 -19.03 -31.39
CA SER A 688 36.87 -20.48 -31.33
C SER A 688 37.61 -21.05 -32.54
N ASP A 689 37.48 -20.39 -33.70
CA ASP A 689 38.16 -20.75 -34.95
C ASP A 689 39.44 -19.91 -35.21
N VAL A 690 39.88 -19.11 -34.24
CA VAL A 690 41.01 -18.19 -34.39
C VAL A 690 42.21 -18.67 -33.54
N PRO A 691 43.39 -18.92 -34.14
CA PRO A 691 44.61 -19.19 -33.38
C PRO A 691 45.09 -17.90 -32.68
N LEU A 692 44.59 -17.68 -31.47
CA LEU A 692 44.84 -16.46 -30.68
C LEU A 692 46.33 -16.26 -30.33
N ASP A 693 47.11 -17.34 -30.29
CA ASP A 693 48.56 -17.35 -30.09
C ASP A 693 49.34 -16.72 -31.26
N GLU A 694 48.78 -16.77 -32.48
CA GLU A 694 49.39 -16.13 -33.66
C GLU A 694 49.00 -14.63 -33.77
N LEU A 695 47.92 -14.22 -33.12
CA LEU A 695 47.42 -12.84 -33.12
C LEU A 695 47.90 -11.99 -31.93
N GLU A 696 48.47 -12.60 -30.90
CA GLU A 696 49.03 -11.92 -29.72
C GLU A 696 50.13 -10.90 -30.10
N ILE A 697 50.81 -11.12 -31.23
CA ILE A 697 51.81 -10.20 -31.80
C ILE A 697 51.17 -8.90 -32.31
N LEU A 698 49.95 -8.98 -32.85
CA LEU A 698 49.23 -7.84 -33.43
C LEU A 698 48.32 -7.14 -32.42
N PHE A 699 47.83 -7.90 -31.45
CA PHE A 699 46.98 -7.40 -30.37
C PHE A 699 47.43 -8.05 -29.05
N PRO A 700 48.35 -7.41 -28.32
CA PRO A 700 48.93 -7.96 -27.08
C PRO A 700 47.88 -8.28 -26.00
N THR A 701 46.69 -7.68 -26.11
CA THR A 701 45.55 -7.86 -25.21
C THR A 701 44.65 -9.05 -25.59
N LEU A 702 44.83 -9.68 -26.75
CA LEU A 702 44.02 -10.83 -27.22
C LEU A 702 44.46 -12.18 -26.63
N GLY A 703 45.72 -12.31 -26.19
CA GLY A 703 46.27 -13.57 -25.64
C GLY A 703 45.58 -14.05 -24.36
N ASP A 704 44.91 -13.14 -23.63
CA ASP A 704 44.17 -13.39 -22.39
C ASP A 704 42.64 -13.52 -22.59
N VAL A 705 42.15 -13.58 -23.85
CA VAL A 705 40.72 -13.41 -24.16
C VAL A 705 39.96 -14.75 -24.21
N PRO A 706 39.16 -15.11 -23.19
CA PRO A 706 38.19 -16.19 -23.32
C PRO A 706 37.10 -15.82 -24.32
N SER A 707 36.54 -16.81 -25.02
CA SER A 707 35.30 -16.65 -25.79
C SER A 707 34.24 -16.00 -24.89
N ASN A 708 33.71 -14.85 -25.32
CA ASN A 708 32.92 -13.86 -24.54
C ASN A 708 33.71 -12.69 -23.91
N THR A 709 34.42 -11.90 -24.72
CA THR A 709 35.08 -10.65 -24.29
C THR A 709 34.15 -9.79 -23.45
N ARG A 710 34.52 -9.60 -22.18
CA ARG A 710 33.86 -8.68 -21.25
C ARG A 710 34.66 -7.39 -21.23
N VAL A 711 34.05 -6.32 -21.72
CA VAL A 711 34.64 -4.98 -21.74
C VAL A 711 34.03 -4.11 -20.66
N HIS A 712 34.78 -3.14 -20.20
CA HIS A 712 34.33 -2.20 -19.19
C HIS A 712 34.18 -0.80 -19.78
N ARG A 713 33.28 0.00 -19.22
CA ARG A 713 33.13 1.41 -19.61
C ARG A 713 32.80 2.22 -18.36
N ASN A 714 33.52 3.32 -18.13
CA ASN A 714 33.32 4.18 -16.96
C ASN A 714 32.65 5.49 -17.40
N ASP A 715 31.34 5.56 -17.28
CA ASP A 715 30.54 6.68 -17.77
C ASP A 715 30.48 7.79 -16.73
N PHE A 716 30.71 9.02 -17.18
CA PHE A 716 30.32 10.25 -16.50
C PHE A 716 29.14 10.87 -17.24
N LEU A 717 28.03 11.03 -16.55
CA LEU A 717 26.78 11.53 -17.12
C LEU A 717 26.39 12.86 -16.48
N LEU A 718 25.99 13.80 -17.32
CA LEU A 718 25.39 15.07 -16.93
C LEU A 718 24.00 15.18 -17.55
N GLY A 719 22.98 15.34 -16.72
CA GLY A 719 21.58 15.34 -17.13
C GLY A 719 20.76 16.48 -16.54
N LEU A 720 19.71 16.86 -17.27
CA LEU A 720 18.59 17.62 -16.75
C LEU A 720 17.38 16.70 -16.66
N SER A 721 16.63 16.79 -15.57
CA SER A 721 15.42 16.01 -15.34
C SER A 721 14.23 16.95 -15.09
N ILE A 722 13.10 16.60 -15.70
CA ILE A 722 11.79 17.19 -15.41
C ILE A 722 10.95 16.09 -14.78
N THR A 723 10.45 16.33 -13.58
CA THR A 723 9.70 15.34 -12.82
C THR A 723 8.31 15.86 -12.46
N PHE A 724 7.32 14.98 -12.55
CA PHE A 724 5.90 15.24 -12.29
C PHE A 724 5.44 14.59 -11.01
#